data_AF-A0A1G8N3R8-F1
#
_entry.id   AF-A0A1G8N3R8-F1
#
_cell.length_a   1.000
_cell.length_b   1.000
_cell.length_c   1.000
_cell.angle_alpha   90.00
_cell.angle_beta   90.00
_cell.angle_gamma   90.00
#
_symmetry.space_group_name_H-M   'P 1'
#
loop_
_entity.id
_entity.type
_entity.pdbx_description
1 polymer ?
#
loop_
_entity_poly.entity_id
_entity_poly.type
_entity_poly.pdbx_seq_one_letter_code
_entity_poly.pdbx_strand_id
1 'polypeptide(L)'
;MSREYVGIDTLASKRVTYRTRGLEVNVEFARQTQTVATLEGPVRCEVGDAIVTGVQGERWPVPALNFQEKYVPVEGQALGSDGRYRKKILRVQAIQLVAPLDIELSGNRGVLHGAEGDWCVWYGSDDMAIVNRDVFLKSYELDSVPVYVALAKDLSPTEREKASEALRVLSDSFPKTSIAVLDERTSSQSEIPVWFRIVSKPHQKPLGLLKVIELPAQCFMEPSVFKDALARIQKANGMGVGSYFFSRVRNFFSGLCKTNSGHDSLVAIVAEQLVEVDRFNSDLASDSKPTINEYFLNKRDAELEPVGLARIQGIGAVADYFATDYQSKWQRLVLATTKEIADVEAKGVCCAIIGVAKYLFLRRTLVSFGVWAALSLAAFSEFSGGCKADDYFAFLGCASKHWEPWFELVSAAIYFSSLAVAWKKYAEAKIQKWEARHQDYRLLAESLRVLYVRSLLGQTACVARDLPRAEPTASGWVKLALRSIFHAQPTMSVSNNEAARIAGAKTCFIDDQLDYHRVNLIDRRESAIALISCVGRWAFLLFALALIALFFSVLYKFFTDSHSMPIHWVLFLQLTGIAVWGAMRKVIDTFAWEQEVQRGELVRDVLLDASQGNDPVMIRSAADFFLKDLAAWHALHRSRPIEAAIGG
;
A
#
# COMPACT_ATOMS: atom_id res chain seq x y z
N MET A 1 -40.07 -4.42 -20.11
CA MET A 1 -40.10 -2.97 -20.39
C MET A 1 -39.48 -2.27 -19.18
N SER A 2 -38.23 -1.81 -19.31
CA SER A 2 -37.55 -1.00 -18.29
C SER A 2 -38.26 0.35 -18.18
N ARG A 3 -38.77 0.70 -17.00
CA ARG A 3 -39.29 2.05 -16.75
C ARG A 3 -38.09 3.00 -16.75
N GLU A 4 -38.04 3.92 -17.72
CA GLU A 4 -37.07 5.03 -17.73
C GLU A 4 -37.43 5.99 -16.59
N TYR A 5 -36.62 5.97 -15.53
CA TYR A 5 -36.72 6.96 -14.47
C TYR A 5 -35.91 8.19 -14.89
N VAL A 6 -36.61 9.26 -15.29
CA VAL A 6 -36.00 10.54 -15.65
C VAL A 6 -35.15 11.05 -14.46
N GLY A 7 -33.83 10.99 -14.59
CA GLY A 7 -32.87 11.41 -13.54
C GLY A 7 -32.06 10.29 -12.87
N ILE A 8 -32.48 9.02 -12.95
CA ILE A 8 -31.71 7.90 -12.38
C ILE A 8 -30.52 7.53 -13.29
N ASP A 9 -30.68 7.65 -14.61
CA ASP A 9 -29.60 7.34 -15.56
C ASP A 9 -28.40 8.30 -15.41
N THR A 10 -28.67 9.57 -15.09
CA THR A 10 -27.61 10.54 -14.75
C THR A 10 -26.92 10.24 -13.42
N LEU A 11 -27.65 9.67 -12.45
CA LEU A 11 -27.08 9.20 -11.18
C LEU A 11 -26.29 7.89 -11.34
N ALA A 12 -26.65 7.05 -12.31
CA ALA A 12 -26.04 5.74 -12.52
C ALA A 12 -24.53 5.81 -12.80
N SER A 13 -24.10 6.85 -13.50
CA SER A 13 -22.69 7.09 -13.82
C SER A 13 -21.83 7.47 -12.62
N LYS A 14 -22.42 7.89 -11.48
CA LYS A 14 -21.71 8.49 -10.34
C LYS A 14 -21.65 7.60 -9.09
N ARG A 15 -21.95 6.31 -9.23
CA ARG A 15 -22.11 5.39 -8.10
C ARG A 15 -20.78 5.01 -7.46
N VAL A 16 -20.75 4.97 -6.13
CA VAL A 16 -19.63 4.47 -5.33
C VAL A 16 -20.08 3.22 -4.56
N THR A 17 -19.18 2.25 -4.37
CA THR A 17 -19.48 1.04 -3.61
C THR A 17 -19.32 1.27 -2.11
N TYR A 18 -20.38 0.99 -1.37
CA TYR A 18 -20.42 0.96 0.09
C TYR A 18 -20.75 -0.46 0.55
N ARG A 19 -20.62 -0.69 1.85
CA ARG A 19 -21.14 -1.88 2.50
C ARG A 19 -22.01 -1.51 3.68
N THR A 20 -23.01 -2.34 3.93
CA THR A 20 -23.85 -2.23 5.11
C THR A 20 -23.09 -2.67 6.36
N ARG A 21 -23.36 -2.03 7.49
CA ARG A 21 -22.81 -2.43 8.79
C ARG A 21 -23.67 -3.55 9.39
N GLY A 22 -23.01 -4.49 10.07
CA GLY A 22 -23.65 -5.62 10.74
C GLY A 22 -24.40 -5.25 12.03
N LEU A 23 -25.29 -4.26 11.95
CA LEU A 23 -26.04 -3.72 13.08
C LEU A 23 -27.16 -4.67 13.50
N GLU A 24 -27.45 -4.69 14.81
CA GLU A 24 -28.63 -5.36 15.35
C GLU A 24 -29.85 -4.44 15.25
N VAL A 25 -30.97 -5.02 14.86
CA VAL A 25 -32.25 -4.35 14.65
C VAL A 25 -33.38 -5.16 15.29
N ASN A 26 -34.45 -4.47 15.67
CA ASN A 26 -35.68 -5.11 16.12
C ASN A 26 -36.61 -5.32 14.92
N VAL A 27 -37.22 -6.49 14.83
CA VAL A 27 -38.07 -6.87 13.71
C VAL A 27 -39.41 -7.40 14.21
N GLU A 28 -40.48 -6.94 13.58
CA GLU A 28 -41.85 -7.42 13.75
C GLU A 28 -42.39 -7.90 12.41
N PHE A 29 -43.01 -9.07 12.33
CA PHE A 29 -43.62 -9.57 11.11
C PHE A 29 -45.09 -9.13 11.03
N ALA A 30 -45.46 -8.51 9.91
CA ALA A 30 -46.78 -7.96 9.70
C ALA A 30 -47.86 -9.06 9.68
N ARG A 31 -48.84 -8.96 10.59
CA ARG A 31 -49.97 -9.90 10.68
C ARG A 31 -51.15 -9.52 9.80
N GLN A 32 -51.17 -8.28 9.33
CA GLN A 32 -52.19 -7.70 8.46
C GLN A 32 -51.53 -6.72 7.47
N THR A 33 -52.12 -6.56 6.28
CA THR A 33 -51.69 -5.53 5.34
C THR A 33 -51.88 -4.16 5.96
N GLN A 34 -50.83 -3.34 5.95
CA GLN A 34 -50.83 -2.02 6.57
C GLN A 34 -49.90 -1.06 5.82
N THR A 35 -49.96 0.22 6.17
CA THR A 35 -49.01 1.23 5.68
C THR A 35 -48.08 1.61 6.82
N VAL A 36 -46.78 1.47 6.61
CA VAL A 36 -45.74 1.89 7.55
C VAL A 36 -45.32 3.30 7.18
N ALA A 37 -45.37 4.22 8.14
CA ALA A 37 -44.80 5.55 7.98
C ALA A 37 -43.27 5.44 8.10
N THR A 38 -42.56 5.63 6.99
CA THR A 38 -41.09 5.75 6.98
C THR A 38 -40.68 7.23 6.95
N LEU A 39 -39.38 7.52 7.09
CA LEU A 39 -38.88 8.91 7.03
C LEU A 39 -39.05 9.52 5.64
N GLU A 40 -38.95 8.69 4.60
CA GLU A 40 -38.96 9.06 3.19
C GLU A 40 -40.36 8.99 2.55
N GLY A 41 -41.35 8.38 3.23
CA GLY A 41 -42.73 8.33 2.75
C GLY A 41 -43.53 7.14 3.30
N PRO A 42 -44.86 7.11 3.11
CA PRO A 42 -45.67 5.96 3.48
C PRO A 42 -45.37 4.78 2.54
N VAL A 43 -45.07 3.61 3.13
CA VAL A 43 -44.81 2.38 2.37
C VAL A 43 -45.78 1.27 2.79
N ARG A 44 -46.44 0.68 1.80
CA ARG A 44 -47.33 -0.46 1.95
C ARG A 44 -46.54 -1.72 2.34
N CYS A 45 -47.06 -2.42 3.34
CA CYS A 45 -46.50 -3.61 3.96
C CYS A 45 -47.56 -4.72 3.92
N GLU A 46 -47.23 -5.86 3.31
CA GLU A 46 -48.15 -6.99 3.19
C GLU A 46 -48.01 -7.97 4.37
N VAL A 47 -48.98 -8.88 4.51
CA VAL A 47 -48.91 -9.94 5.52
C VAL A 47 -47.65 -10.79 5.31
N GLY A 48 -46.89 -10.99 6.38
CA GLY A 48 -45.64 -11.74 6.37
C GLY A 48 -44.39 -10.90 6.06
N ASP A 49 -44.54 -9.65 5.62
CA ASP A 49 -43.41 -8.74 5.48
C ASP A 49 -42.83 -8.37 6.85
N ALA A 50 -41.53 -8.13 6.90
CA ALA A 50 -40.83 -7.73 8.10
C ALA A 50 -40.85 -6.20 8.25
N ILE A 51 -41.27 -5.69 9.39
CA ILE A 51 -41.17 -4.28 9.78
C ILE A 51 -39.93 -4.14 10.65
N VAL A 52 -38.91 -3.53 10.08
CA VAL A 52 -37.62 -3.37 10.74
C VAL A 52 -37.59 -2.02 11.43
N THR A 53 -37.10 -2.00 12.67
CA THR A 53 -36.82 -0.77 13.43
C THR A 53 -35.32 -0.59 13.54
N GLY A 54 -34.83 0.52 12.99
CA GLY A 54 -33.41 0.85 12.92
C GLY A 54 -32.86 1.57 14.15
N VAL A 55 -31.64 2.06 14.02
CA VAL A 55 -30.83 2.56 15.15
C VAL A 55 -31.26 3.94 15.66
N GLN A 56 -32.11 4.65 14.91
CA GLN A 56 -32.73 5.90 15.33
C GLN A 56 -34.22 5.75 15.64
N GLY A 57 -34.73 4.51 15.68
CA GLY A 57 -36.16 4.22 15.84
C GLY A 57 -36.97 4.38 14.56
N GLU A 58 -36.31 4.64 13.43
CA GLU A 58 -36.94 4.67 12.12
C GLU A 58 -37.47 3.28 11.73
N ARG A 59 -38.65 3.23 11.11
CA ARG A 59 -39.32 1.98 10.75
C ARG A 59 -39.47 1.88 9.24
N TRP A 60 -39.21 0.71 8.68
CA TRP A 60 -39.45 0.43 7.27
C TRP A 60 -39.86 -1.02 7.03
N PRO A 61 -40.76 -1.28 6.06
CA PRO A 61 -41.12 -2.64 5.68
C PRO A 61 -40.09 -3.23 4.71
N VAL A 62 -39.76 -4.51 4.91
CA VAL A 62 -38.89 -5.32 4.06
C VAL A 62 -39.69 -6.54 3.62
N PRO A 63 -39.85 -6.77 2.30
CA PRO A 63 -40.65 -7.89 1.84
C PRO A 63 -40.06 -9.23 2.31
N ALA A 64 -40.92 -10.18 2.63
CA ALA A 64 -40.53 -11.45 3.27
C ALA A 64 -39.39 -12.19 2.54
N LEU A 65 -39.43 -12.21 1.20
CA LEU A 65 -38.39 -12.81 0.36
C LEU A 65 -37.03 -12.12 0.54
N ASN A 66 -37.02 -10.78 0.54
CA ASN A 66 -35.80 -9.99 0.67
C ASN A 66 -35.27 -9.98 2.11
N PHE A 67 -36.13 -10.23 3.11
CA PHE A 67 -35.72 -10.20 4.51
C PHE A 67 -34.65 -11.25 4.83
N GLN A 68 -34.84 -12.48 4.36
CA GLN A 68 -33.88 -13.57 4.60
C GLN A 68 -32.54 -13.34 3.89
N GLU A 69 -32.52 -12.58 2.80
CA GLU A 69 -31.29 -12.20 2.10
C GLU A 69 -30.51 -11.11 2.84
N LYS A 70 -31.19 -10.27 3.62
CA LYS A 70 -30.64 -9.07 4.26
C LYS A 70 -30.36 -9.23 5.75
N TYR A 71 -30.98 -10.19 6.44
CA TYR A 71 -30.90 -10.34 7.89
C TYR A 71 -30.64 -11.79 8.32
N VAL A 72 -29.99 -11.94 9.49
CA VAL A 72 -29.84 -13.22 10.21
C VAL A 72 -30.37 -13.07 11.63
N PRO A 73 -31.01 -14.09 12.21
CA PRO A 73 -31.41 -14.05 13.61
C PRO A 73 -30.19 -13.92 14.52
N VAL A 74 -30.33 -13.17 15.62
CA VAL A 74 -29.35 -13.20 16.71
C VAL A 74 -29.44 -14.55 17.43
N GLU A 75 -28.37 -14.99 18.11
CA GLU A 75 -28.34 -16.27 18.81
C GLU A 75 -29.56 -16.47 19.73
N GLY A 76 -30.22 -17.63 19.60
CA GLY A 76 -31.45 -17.96 20.35
C GLY A 76 -32.76 -17.47 19.70
N GLN A 77 -32.71 -16.66 18.64
CA GLN A 77 -33.89 -16.22 17.89
C GLN A 77 -34.23 -17.19 16.74
N ALA A 78 -35.51 -17.56 16.60
CA ALA A 78 -35.96 -18.34 15.45
C ALA A 78 -36.09 -17.44 14.20
N LEU A 79 -35.70 -17.98 13.03
CA LEU A 79 -35.89 -17.27 11.76
C LEU A 79 -37.40 -17.11 11.48
N GLY A 80 -37.84 -15.89 11.18
CA GLY A 80 -39.22 -15.60 10.83
C GLY A 80 -40.15 -15.30 12.03
N SER A 81 -39.61 -15.22 13.26
CA SER A 81 -40.35 -14.73 14.42
C SER A 81 -39.90 -13.33 14.84
N ASP A 82 -40.82 -12.57 15.45
CA ASP A 82 -40.56 -11.25 16.02
C ASP A 82 -39.37 -11.30 16.98
N GLY A 83 -38.48 -10.32 16.93
CA GLY A 83 -37.33 -10.24 17.82
C GLY A 83 -36.10 -9.57 17.20
N ARG A 84 -34.91 -9.96 17.68
CA ARG A 84 -33.64 -9.34 17.29
C ARG A 84 -32.98 -10.04 16.12
N TYR A 85 -32.61 -9.25 15.13
CA TYR A 85 -31.89 -9.70 13.94
C TYR A 85 -30.65 -8.85 13.72
N ARG A 86 -29.64 -9.44 13.09
CA ARG A 86 -28.43 -8.74 12.63
C ARG A 86 -28.49 -8.57 11.13
N LYS A 87 -28.22 -7.36 10.65
CA LYS A 87 -28.08 -7.08 9.22
C LYS A 87 -26.85 -7.82 8.67
N LYS A 88 -27.00 -8.50 7.53
CA LYS A 88 -25.88 -9.09 6.79
C LYS A 88 -25.03 -7.96 6.19
N ILE A 89 -23.72 -8.14 6.18
CA ILE A 89 -22.80 -7.22 5.50
C ILE A 89 -22.90 -7.47 4.00
N LEU A 90 -23.63 -6.61 3.31
CA LEU A 90 -23.84 -6.60 1.88
C LEU A 90 -23.17 -5.38 1.25
N ARG A 91 -22.55 -5.59 0.08
CA ARG A 91 -22.09 -4.50 -0.80
C ARG A 91 -23.28 -3.88 -1.51
N VAL A 92 -23.27 -2.56 -1.61
CA VAL A 92 -24.29 -1.75 -2.29
C VAL A 92 -23.61 -0.65 -3.08
N GLN A 93 -24.30 -0.12 -4.07
CA GLN A 93 -23.90 1.13 -4.71
C GLN A 93 -24.69 2.28 -4.09
N ALA A 94 -24.10 3.44 -3.89
CA ALA A 94 -24.82 4.61 -3.40
C ALA A 94 -24.28 5.92 -3.98
N ILE A 95 -25.14 6.93 -3.96
CA ILE A 95 -24.82 8.32 -4.30
C ILE A 95 -25.56 9.27 -3.36
N GLN A 96 -24.92 10.36 -2.98
CA GLN A 96 -25.58 11.45 -2.29
C GLN A 96 -26.38 12.29 -3.29
N LEU A 97 -27.63 12.57 -2.96
CA LEU A 97 -28.53 13.42 -3.72
C LEU A 97 -28.10 14.89 -3.58
N VAL A 98 -28.03 15.57 -4.71
CA VAL A 98 -27.71 17.02 -4.80
C VAL A 98 -28.94 17.85 -5.15
N ALA A 99 -30.08 17.18 -5.38
CA ALA A 99 -31.38 17.75 -5.64
C ALA A 99 -32.42 16.70 -5.22
N PRO A 100 -33.68 17.11 -4.95
CA PRO A 100 -34.74 16.18 -4.62
C PRO A 100 -34.94 15.09 -5.69
N LEU A 101 -35.25 13.87 -5.24
CA LEU A 101 -35.50 12.71 -6.10
C LEU A 101 -36.64 11.88 -5.53
N ASP A 102 -37.58 11.50 -6.39
CA ASP A 102 -38.66 10.58 -6.06
C ASP A 102 -38.42 9.21 -6.72
N ILE A 103 -38.62 8.13 -5.96
CA ILE A 103 -38.49 6.75 -6.44
C ILE A 103 -39.77 5.99 -6.15
N GLU A 104 -40.43 5.51 -7.20
CA GLU A 104 -41.55 4.57 -7.07
C GLU A 104 -41.05 3.19 -6.67
N LEU A 105 -41.61 2.63 -5.61
CA LEU A 105 -41.30 1.26 -5.18
C LEU A 105 -42.04 0.24 -6.05
N SER A 106 -41.35 -0.87 -6.33
CA SER A 106 -41.94 -2.03 -7.01
C SER A 106 -43.19 -2.55 -6.30
N GLY A 107 -44.15 -3.03 -7.08
CA GLY A 107 -45.41 -3.57 -6.56
C GLY A 107 -46.41 -2.52 -6.07
N ASN A 108 -46.30 -1.27 -6.53
CA ASN A 108 -47.16 -0.15 -6.10
C ASN A 108 -47.15 0.04 -4.57
N ARG A 109 -45.97 -0.14 -3.95
CA ARG A 109 -45.83 -0.08 -2.49
C ARG A 109 -45.71 1.34 -1.95
N GLY A 110 -45.55 2.34 -2.81
CA GLY A 110 -45.45 3.74 -2.43
C GLY A 110 -44.36 4.47 -3.23
N VAL A 111 -44.17 5.73 -2.90
CA VAL A 111 -43.11 6.58 -3.44
C VAL A 111 -42.21 6.99 -2.29
N LEU A 112 -40.90 6.82 -2.46
CA LEU A 112 -39.91 7.36 -1.55
C LEU A 112 -39.49 8.75 -2.05
N HIS A 113 -39.51 9.72 -1.16
CA HIS A 113 -39.08 11.09 -1.41
C HIS A 113 -37.72 11.33 -0.77
N GLY A 114 -36.74 11.74 -1.57
CA GLY A 114 -35.40 12.09 -1.11
C GLY A 114 -35.17 13.58 -1.24
N ALA A 115 -34.62 14.18 -0.19
CA ALA A 115 -34.19 15.56 -0.20
C ALA A 115 -32.71 15.68 -0.65
N GLU A 116 -32.28 16.91 -0.91
CA GLU A 116 -30.85 17.20 -1.04
C GLU A 116 -30.09 16.75 0.22
N GLY A 117 -28.99 16.03 0.04
CA GLY A 117 -28.15 15.50 1.11
C GLY A 117 -28.48 14.07 1.53
N ASP A 118 -29.67 13.56 1.20
CA ASP A 118 -30.04 12.15 1.37
C ASP A 118 -29.29 11.25 0.38
N TRP A 119 -29.40 9.94 0.57
CA TRP A 119 -28.67 8.96 -0.22
C TRP A 119 -29.61 8.06 -1.00
N CYS A 120 -29.36 7.91 -2.30
CA CYS A 120 -29.95 6.84 -3.09
C CYS A 120 -29.02 5.63 -3.06
N VAL A 121 -29.57 4.46 -2.71
CA VAL A 121 -28.85 3.20 -2.53
C VAL A 121 -29.42 2.13 -3.44
N TRP A 122 -28.56 1.43 -4.17
CA TRP A 122 -28.90 0.31 -5.03
C TRP A 122 -28.42 -1.00 -4.40
N TYR A 123 -29.39 -1.89 -4.13
CA TYR A 123 -29.14 -3.28 -3.73
C TYR A 123 -29.13 -4.23 -4.94
N GLY A 124 -29.75 -3.82 -6.05
CA GLY A 124 -29.84 -4.55 -7.31
C GLY A 124 -30.31 -3.63 -8.44
N SER A 125 -30.55 -4.18 -9.64
CA SER A 125 -31.04 -3.41 -10.80
C SER A 125 -32.36 -2.71 -10.53
N ASP A 126 -33.25 -3.36 -9.78
CA ASP A 126 -34.63 -2.91 -9.52
C ASP A 126 -34.92 -2.76 -8.01
N ASP A 127 -33.90 -2.83 -7.16
CA ASP A 127 -34.00 -2.65 -5.71
C ASP A 127 -33.23 -1.39 -5.29
N MET A 128 -33.97 -0.27 -5.22
CA MET A 128 -33.48 1.04 -4.83
C MET A 128 -34.16 1.50 -3.54
N ALA A 129 -33.42 2.25 -2.73
CA ALA A 129 -33.94 2.91 -1.55
C ALA A 129 -33.39 4.32 -1.45
N ILE A 130 -34.19 5.20 -0.84
CA ILE A 130 -33.72 6.49 -0.34
C ILE A 130 -33.45 6.30 1.16
N VAL A 131 -32.31 6.79 1.62
CA VAL A 131 -31.88 6.70 3.00
C VAL A 131 -31.51 8.10 3.47
N ASN A 132 -32.15 8.55 4.54
CA ASN A 132 -31.77 9.81 5.17
C ASN A 132 -30.27 9.90 5.45
N ARG A 133 -29.69 11.10 5.28
CA ARG A 133 -28.26 11.38 5.52
C ARG A 133 -27.71 10.75 6.80
N ASP A 134 -28.34 10.98 7.95
CA ASP A 134 -27.80 10.54 9.24
C ASP A 134 -27.94 9.03 9.45
N VAL A 135 -28.99 8.44 8.88
CA VAL A 135 -29.20 6.98 8.86
C VAL A 135 -28.14 6.32 7.96
N PHE A 136 -27.83 6.92 6.82
CA PHE A 136 -26.81 6.40 5.90
C PHE A 136 -25.44 6.32 6.58
N LEU A 137 -25.00 7.40 7.23
CA LEU A 137 -23.69 7.45 7.90
C LEU A 137 -23.57 6.40 9.01
N LYS A 138 -24.66 6.10 9.72
CA LYS A 138 -24.68 5.08 10.78
C LYS A 138 -24.75 3.66 10.24
N SER A 139 -25.36 3.46 9.07
CA SER A 139 -25.72 2.13 8.54
C SER A 139 -24.81 1.63 7.41
N TYR A 140 -24.04 2.51 6.78
CA TYR A 140 -23.17 2.21 5.65
C TYR A 140 -21.77 2.75 5.89
N GLU A 141 -20.79 2.08 5.31
CA GLU A 141 -19.41 2.52 5.31
C GLU A 141 -18.76 2.24 3.95
N LEU A 142 -17.78 3.04 3.57
CA LEU A 142 -17.11 2.94 2.27
C LEU A 142 -16.50 1.54 2.09
N ASP A 143 -16.80 0.82 1.01
CA ASP A 143 -16.25 -0.55 0.83
C ASP A 143 -14.84 -0.52 0.25
N SER A 144 -14.61 0.36 -0.74
CA SER A 144 -13.35 0.49 -1.46
C SER A 144 -13.01 1.96 -1.73
N VAL A 145 -11.75 2.24 -2.06
CA VAL A 145 -11.32 3.58 -2.51
C VAL A 145 -11.90 3.84 -3.91
N PRO A 146 -12.78 4.84 -4.07
CA PRO A 146 -13.37 5.11 -5.37
C PRO A 146 -12.44 5.93 -6.27
N VAL A 147 -12.56 5.70 -7.57
CA VAL A 147 -11.89 6.47 -8.62
C VAL A 147 -12.91 7.38 -9.27
N TYR A 148 -12.64 8.69 -9.28
CA TYR A 148 -13.49 9.67 -9.94
C TYR A 148 -12.87 10.10 -11.27
N VAL A 149 -13.64 9.99 -12.36
CA VAL A 149 -13.22 10.36 -13.71
C VAL A 149 -14.13 11.46 -14.22
N ALA A 150 -13.57 12.57 -14.72
CA ALA A 150 -14.37 13.67 -15.25
C ALA A 150 -14.48 13.62 -16.78
N LEU A 151 -15.69 13.81 -17.30
CA LEU A 151 -15.96 14.10 -18.70
C LEU A 151 -16.11 15.61 -18.86
N ALA A 152 -15.19 16.21 -19.60
CA ALA A 152 -15.14 17.65 -19.75
C ALA A 152 -16.32 18.20 -20.57
N LYS A 153 -16.60 19.50 -20.36
CA LYS A 153 -17.73 20.20 -21.03
C LYS A 153 -17.54 20.32 -22.55
N ASP A 154 -16.29 20.38 -23.01
CA ASP A 154 -15.87 20.57 -24.39
C ASP A 154 -16.06 19.33 -25.28
N LEU A 155 -16.27 18.15 -24.70
CA LEU A 155 -16.51 16.90 -25.43
C LEU A 155 -17.76 16.98 -26.32
N SER A 156 -17.63 16.60 -27.59
CA SER A 156 -18.79 16.41 -28.48
C SER A 156 -19.70 15.27 -27.96
N PRO A 157 -20.99 15.24 -28.32
CA PRO A 157 -21.90 14.16 -27.89
C PRO A 157 -21.39 12.76 -28.25
N THR A 158 -20.78 12.60 -29.42
CA THR A 158 -20.22 11.33 -29.90
C THR A 158 -18.96 10.92 -29.15
N GLU A 159 -18.06 11.86 -28.85
CA GLU A 159 -16.89 11.61 -27.99
C GLU A 159 -17.30 11.17 -26.59
N ARG A 160 -18.34 11.80 -26.05
CA ARG A 160 -18.86 11.53 -24.72
C ARG A 160 -19.46 10.13 -24.59
N GLU A 161 -20.28 9.73 -25.55
CA GLU A 161 -20.91 8.42 -25.57
C GLU A 161 -19.85 7.31 -25.61
N LYS A 162 -18.88 7.43 -26.53
CA LYS A 162 -17.80 6.46 -26.66
C LYS A 162 -16.85 6.46 -25.45
N ALA A 163 -16.54 7.62 -24.88
CA ALA A 163 -15.73 7.69 -23.64
C ALA A 163 -16.47 7.02 -22.46
N SER A 164 -17.78 7.19 -22.35
CA SER A 164 -18.59 6.55 -21.33
C SER A 164 -18.60 5.03 -21.49
N GLU A 165 -18.72 4.53 -22.72
CA GLU A 165 -18.63 3.09 -23.02
C GLU A 165 -17.25 2.52 -22.71
N ALA A 166 -16.17 3.22 -23.07
CA ALA A 166 -14.81 2.80 -22.72
C ALA A 166 -14.59 2.76 -21.20
N LEU A 167 -15.14 3.71 -20.45
CA LEU A 167 -15.07 3.73 -18.99
C LEU A 167 -15.90 2.59 -18.36
N ARG A 168 -16.99 2.16 -19.00
CA ARG A 168 -17.75 0.97 -18.58
C ARG A 168 -16.89 -0.29 -18.71
N VAL A 169 -16.25 -0.48 -19.85
CA VAL A 169 -15.29 -1.59 -20.08
C VAL A 169 -14.10 -1.52 -19.10
N LEU A 170 -13.64 -0.31 -18.78
CA LEU A 170 -12.62 -0.10 -17.76
C LEU A 170 -13.10 -0.58 -16.39
N SER A 171 -14.30 -0.18 -15.99
CA SER A 171 -14.90 -0.56 -14.70
C SER A 171 -15.06 -2.08 -14.59
N ASP A 172 -15.45 -2.76 -15.67
CA ASP A 172 -15.55 -4.22 -15.70
C ASP A 172 -14.19 -4.92 -15.52
N SER A 173 -13.10 -4.25 -15.91
CA SER A 173 -11.73 -4.75 -15.73
C SER A 173 -11.20 -4.58 -14.30
N PHE A 174 -11.87 -3.79 -13.46
CA PHE A 174 -11.49 -3.49 -12.08
C PHE A 174 -12.65 -3.81 -11.11
N PRO A 175 -12.99 -5.09 -10.92
CA PRO A 175 -14.20 -5.49 -10.19
C PRO A 175 -14.18 -5.14 -8.68
N LYS A 176 -13.04 -4.71 -8.13
CA LYS A 176 -12.89 -4.29 -6.73
C LYS A 176 -12.90 -2.77 -6.56
N THR A 177 -12.88 -2.02 -7.65
CA THR A 177 -12.75 -0.56 -7.64
C THR A 177 -13.96 0.09 -8.29
N SER A 178 -14.65 0.96 -7.56
CA SER A 178 -15.73 1.75 -8.13
C SER A 178 -15.16 2.88 -8.98
N ILE A 179 -15.51 2.92 -10.27
CA ILE A 179 -15.20 4.03 -11.15
C ILE A 179 -16.44 4.91 -11.31
N ALA A 180 -16.44 6.06 -10.65
CA ALA A 180 -17.50 7.06 -10.73
C ALA A 180 -17.19 8.10 -11.80
N VAL A 181 -18.04 8.18 -12.82
CA VAL A 181 -17.93 9.10 -13.95
C VAL A 181 -18.73 10.37 -13.67
N LEU A 182 -18.07 11.52 -13.79
CA LEU A 182 -18.61 12.84 -13.51
C LEU A 182 -18.76 13.62 -14.81
N ASP A 183 -19.98 13.90 -15.21
CA ASP A 183 -20.24 14.79 -16.34
C ASP A 183 -20.22 16.25 -15.89
N GLU A 184 -19.22 17.02 -16.32
CA GLU A 184 -19.08 18.43 -15.94
C GLU A 184 -20.21 19.32 -16.49
N ARG A 185 -21.01 18.87 -17.48
CA ARG A 185 -22.20 19.63 -17.92
C ARG A 185 -23.30 19.63 -16.87
N THR A 186 -23.44 18.53 -16.14
CA THR A 186 -24.50 18.34 -15.14
C THR A 186 -23.98 18.50 -13.70
N SER A 187 -22.66 18.45 -13.51
CA SER A 187 -22.02 18.59 -12.22
C SER A 187 -21.37 19.97 -12.07
N SER A 188 -21.95 20.83 -11.22
CA SER A 188 -21.37 22.13 -10.85
C SER A 188 -20.27 22.03 -9.79
N GLN A 189 -19.98 20.83 -9.28
CA GLN A 189 -19.11 20.64 -8.11
C GLN A 189 -17.62 20.76 -8.48
N SER A 190 -17.00 21.85 -8.01
CA SER A 190 -15.58 22.17 -8.23
C SER A 190 -14.61 21.39 -7.31
N GLU A 191 -15.14 20.59 -6.36
CA GLU A 191 -14.35 19.97 -5.29
C GLU A 191 -14.17 18.45 -5.39
N ILE A 192 -14.84 17.76 -6.32
CA ILE A 192 -14.74 16.30 -6.46
C ILE A 192 -13.30 15.90 -6.81
N PRO A 193 -12.72 14.86 -6.18
CA PRO A 193 -11.32 14.49 -6.38
C PRO A 193 -11.12 13.68 -7.66
N VAL A 194 -11.13 14.39 -8.78
CA VAL A 194 -10.90 13.82 -10.12
C VAL A 194 -9.49 13.25 -10.22
N TRP A 195 -9.38 11.97 -10.57
CA TRP A 195 -8.12 11.27 -10.83
C TRP A 195 -7.56 11.67 -12.20
N PHE A 196 -8.41 11.64 -13.21
CA PHE A 196 -8.11 12.14 -14.55
C PHE A 196 -9.38 12.66 -15.24
N ARG A 197 -9.19 13.57 -16.18
CA ARG A 197 -10.24 14.20 -16.98
C ARG A 197 -10.08 13.81 -18.44
N ILE A 198 -11.17 13.44 -19.08
CA ILE A 198 -11.24 13.23 -20.53
C ILE A 198 -11.66 14.54 -21.20
N VAL A 199 -10.84 15.03 -22.13
CA VAL A 199 -11.01 16.33 -22.83
C VAL A 199 -10.95 16.13 -24.33
N SER A 200 -11.53 17.05 -25.13
CA SER A 200 -11.38 16.98 -26.60
C SER A 200 -9.96 17.35 -27.02
N LYS A 201 -9.36 18.36 -26.37
CA LYS A 201 -7.96 18.76 -26.57
C LYS A 201 -7.29 19.09 -25.24
N PRO A 202 -6.15 18.44 -24.89
CA PRO A 202 -5.45 18.73 -23.64
C PRO A 202 -4.87 20.13 -23.62
N HIS A 203 -5.02 20.82 -22.48
CA HIS A 203 -4.37 22.11 -22.29
C HIS A 203 -2.86 21.90 -22.21
N GLN A 204 -2.08 22.62 -23.02
CA GLN A 204 -0.61 22.61 -22.96
C GLN A 204 -0.14 23.37 -21.70
N LYS A 205 -0.24 22.73 -20.53
CA LYS A 205 0.44 23.18 -19.31
C LYS A 205 1.65 22.28 -19.03
N PRO A 206 2.75 22.83 -18.48
CA PRO A 206 3.88 22.02 -18.03
C PRO A 206 3.42 20.91 -17.08
N LEU A 207 3.97 19.69 -17.20
CA LEU A 207 3.56 18.50 -16.45
C LEU A 207 3.47 18.74 -14.93
N GLY A 208 4.36 19.55 -14.37
CA GLY A 208 4.41 19.89 -12.94
C GLY A 208 3.33 20.87 -12.44
N LEU A 209 2.54 21.47 -13.33
CA LEU A 209 1.50 22.46 -12.97
C LEU A 209 0.06 21.91 -13.12
N LEU A 210 -0.10 20.65 -13.53
CA LEU A 210 -1.42 20.05 -13.72
C LEU A 210 -2.06 19.70 -12.37
N LYS A 211 -3.22 20.29 -12.09
CA LYS A 211 -4.04 19.96 -10.91
C LYS A 211 -4.73 18.59 -11.05
N VAL A 212 -5.00 18.18 -12.30
CA VAL A 212 -5.65 16.94 -12.72
C VAL A 212 -5.02 16.52 -14.05
N ILE A 213 -4.78 15.22 -14.25
CA ILE A 213 -4.26 14.70 -15.53
C ILE A 213 -5.37 14.79 -16.58
N GLU A 214 -5.09 15.44 -17.71
CA GLU A 214 -6.02 15.52 -18.84
C GLU A 214 -5.61 14.52 -19.93
N LEU A 215 -6.53 13.64 -20.30
CA LEU A 215 -6.36 12.66 -21.35
C LEU A 215 -7.25 13.02 -22.54
N PRO A 216 -6.71 13.04 -23.78
CA PRO A 216 -7.52 13.27 -24.96
C PRO A 216 -8.57 12.16 -25.11
N ALA A 217 -9.78 12.53 -25.53
CA ALA A 217 -10.83 11.57 -25.84
C ALA A 217 -10.34 10.50 -26.81
N GLN A 218 -9.50 10.87 -27.79
CA GLN A 218 -8.95 9.94 -28.79
C GLN A 218 -8.26 8.71 -28.18
N CYS A 219 -7.63 8.84 -26.99
CA CYS A 219 -7.02 7.70 -26.28
C CYS A 219 -8.01 6.60 -25.90
N PHE A 220 -9.29 6.93 -25.76
CA PHE A 220 -10.39 6.02 -25.42
C PHE A 220 -11.22 5.61 -26.65
N MET A 221 -11.07 6.34 -27.77
CA MET A 221 -11.79 6.08 -29.02
C MET A 221 -11.07 5.05 -29.89
N GLU A 222 -9.75 4.97 -29.80
CA GLU A 222 -8.95 3.96 -30.49
C GLU A 222 -8.85 2.68 -29.65
N PRO A 223 -9.42 1.55 -30.13
CA PRO A 223 -9.36 0.29 -29.40
C PRO A 223 -7.93 -0.16 -29.12
N SER A 224 -6.96 0.19 -29.96
CA SER A 224 -5.55 -0.16 -29.80
C SER A 224 -4.89 0.53 -28.59
N VAL A 225 -5.02 1.84 -28.44
CA VAL A 225 -4.34 2.61 -27.37
C VAL A 225 -4.88 2.23 -25.99
N PHE A 226 -6.20 2.15 -25.85
CA PHE A 226 -6.83 1.74 -24.60
C PHE A 226 -6.58 0.26 -24.29
N LYS A 227 -6.61 -0.63 -25.29
CA LYS A 227 -6.26 -2.05 -25.13
C LYS A 227 -4.78 -2.25 -24.86
N ASP A 228 -3.89 -1.40 -25.37
CA ASP A 228 -2.46 -1.41 -25.06
C ASP A 228 -2.19 -0.91 -23.64
N ALA A 229 -2.93 0.11 -23.18
CA ALA A 229 -2.90 0.54 -21.79
C ALA A 229 -3.40 -0.58 -20.86
N LEU A 230 -4.54 -1.20 -21.18
CA LEU A 230 -5.08 -2.37 -20.47
C LEU A 230 -4.15 -3.59 -20.53
N ALA A 231 -3.50 -3.84 -21.66
CA ALA A 231 -2.54 -4.93 -21.82
C ALA A 231 -1.25 -4.64 -21.03
N ARG A 232 -0.82 -3.37 -20.93
CA ARG A 232 0.28 -2.97 -20.04
C ARG A 232 -0.09 -3.11 -18.57
N ILE A 233 -1.33 -2.76 -18.20
CA ILE A 233 -1.92 -2.98 -16.86
C ILE A 233 -1.93 -4.47 -16.52
N GLN A 234 -2.44 -5.32 -17.41
CA GLN A 234 -2.48 -6.77 -17.24
C GLN A 234 -1.09 -7.40 -17.22
N LYS A 235 -0.18 -6.92 -18.09
CA LYS A 235 1.23 -7.37 -18.12
C LYS A 235 1.99 -6.92 -16.88
N ALA A 236 1.70 -5.75 -16.31
CA ALA A 236 2.27 -5.30 -15.04
C ALA A 236 1.85 -6.21 -13.87
N ASN A 237 0.66 -6.82 -13.95
CA ASN A 237 0.17 -7.79 -12.97
C ASN A 237 0.68 -9.23 -13.18
N GLY A 238 1.26 -9.55 -14.35
CA GLY A 238 1.67 -10.92 -14.72
C GLY A 238 3.05 -11.05 -15.34
N MET A 239 3.92 -10.04 -15.22
CA MET A 239 5.24 -10.07 -15.86
C MET A 239 6.12 -11.15 -15.21
N GLY A 240 6.37 -12.23 -15.94
CA GLY A 240 7.33 -13.25 -15.52
C GLY A 240 8.76 -12.69 -15.48
N VAL A 241 9.58 -13.23 -14.59
CA VAL A 241 10.99 -12.85 -14.39
C VAL A 241 11.79 -12.84 -15.69
N GLY A 242 11.56 -13.83 -16.56
CA GLY A 242 12.23 -13.93 -17.86
C GLY A 242 11.94 -12.73 -18.76
N SER A 243 10.69 -12.27 -18.82
CA SER A 243 10.32 -11.10 -19.63
C SER A 243 10.96 -9.81 -19.10
N TYR A 244 11.05 -9.66 -17.78
CA TYR A 244 11.74 -8.54 -17.16
C TYR A 244 13.24 -8.54 -17.48
N PHE A 245 13.90 -9.71 -17.40
CA PHE A 245 15.31 -9.86 -17.76
C PHE A 245 15.59 -9.46 -19.22
N PHE A 246 14.86 -10.04 -20.17
CA PHE A 246 15.05 -9.70 -21.59
C PHE A 246 14.76 -8.23 -21.87
N SER A 247 13.77 -7.64 -21.20
CA SER A 247 13.49 -6.20 -21.32
C SER A 247 14.65 -5.35 -20.80
N ARG A 248 15.24 -5.69 -19.64
CA ARG A 248 16.38 -4.97 -19.07
C ARG A 248 17.65 -5.11 -19.88
N VAL A 249 17.97 -6.34 -20.32
CA VAL A 249 19.12 -6.60 -21.19
C VAL A 249 18.95 -5.85 -22.51
N ARG A 250 17.79 -5.94 -23.15
CA ARG A 250 17.48 -5.19 -24.37
C ARG A 250 17.59 -3.69 -24.14
N ASN A 251 17.06 -3.15 -23.05
CA ASN A 251 17.15 -1.72 -22.74
C ASN A 251 18.57 -1.26 -22.39
N PHE A 252 19.41 -2.12 -21.81
CA PHE A 252 20.83 -1.85 -21.61
C PHE A 252 21.57 -1.73 -22.95
N PHE A 253 21.27 -2.63 -23.89
CA PHE A 253 21.84 -2.57 -25.24
C PHE A 253 21.20 -1.51 -26.14
N SER A 254 19.92 -1.18 -25.93
CA SER A 254 19.17 -0.19 -26.72
C SER A 254 19.20 1.21 -26.12
N GLY A 255 19.73 1.40 -24.92
CA GLY A 255 19.89 2.69 -24.23
C GLY A 255 20.79 3.69 -24.97
N LEU A 256 21.40 3.28 -26.08
CA LEU A 256 22.07 4.14 -27.04
C LEU A 256 21.10 4.86 -28.01
N CYS A 257 19.81 4.50 -28.06
CA CYS A 257 18.85 5.13 -28.96
C CYS A 257 17.42 5.22 -28.39
N LYS A 258 16.97 6.47 -28.25
CA LYS A 258 15.58 7.00 -28.20
C LYS A 258 14.88 7.16 -26.84
N THR A 259 14.32 8.36 -26.71
CA THR A 259 13.29 8.84 -25.77
C THR A 259 11.91 8.77 -26.43
N ASN A 260 10.90 8.25 -25.73
CA ASN A 260 9.50 8.21 -26.19
C ASN A 260 8.77 9.55 -25.95
N SER A 261 7.72 9.79 -26.75
CA SER A 261 6.86 10.98 -26.74
C SER A 261 6.01 11.13 -25.46
N GLY A 262 5.66 12.37 -25.11
CA GLY A 262 5.09 12.71 -23.79
C GLY A 262 3.65 12.24 -23.51
N HIS A 263 2.81 11.96 -24.50
CA HIS A 263 1.42 11.52 -24.26
C HIS A 263 1.31 10.05 -23.85
N ASP A 264 2.17 9.18 -24.38
CA ASP A 264 2.29 7.77 -23.96
C ASP A 264 2.68 7.64 -22.48
N SER A 265 3.29 8.68 -21.90
CA SER A 265 3.67 8.70 -20.49
C SER A 265 2.48 8.91 -19.56
N LEU A 266 1.53 9.80 -19.89
CA LEU A 266 0.40 10.14 -19.01
C LEU A 266 -0.63 9.01 -18.92
N VAL A 267 -0.93 8.35 -20.04
CA VAL A 267 -1.79 7.16 -20.06
C VAL A 267 -1.17 6.04 -19.22
N ALA A 268 0.15 5.84 -19.32
CA ALA A 268 0.87 4.86 -18.50
C ALA A 268 0.83 5.21 -17.00
N ILE A 269 0.96 6.49 -16.65
CA ILE A 269 0.83 6.96 -15.26
C ILE A 269 -0.56 6.66 -14.70
N VAL A 270 -1.62 7.04 -15.42
CA VAL A 270 -3.01 6.77 -15.00
C VAL A 270 -3.26 5.28 -14.87
N ALA A 271 -2.81 4.50 -15.85
CA ALA A 271 -2.88 3.05 -15.80
C ALA A 271 -2.21 2.45 -14.56
N GLU A 272 -0.99 2.89 -14.22
CA GLU A 272 -0.30 2.43 -13.01
C GLU A 272 -1.05 2.84 -11.73
N GLN A 273 -1.58 4.06 -11.67
CA GLN A 273 -2.38 4.52 -10.52
C GLN A 273 -3.65 3.67 -10.32
N LEU A 274 -4.34 3.32 -11.42
CA LEU A 274 -5.52 2.44 -11.38
C LEU A 274 -5.17 1.01 -10.92
N VAL A 275 -4.03 0.47 -11.37
CA VAL A 275 -3.56 -0.85 -10.92
C VAL A 275 -3.25 -0.87 -9.42
N GLU A 276 -2.55 0.15 -8.92
CA GLU A 276 -2.17 0.17 -7.50
C GLU A 276 -3.38 0.38 -6.57
N VAL A 277 -4.37 1.21 -6.97
CA VAL A 277 -5.61 1.36 -6.19
C VAL A 277 -6.48 0.11 -6.25
N ASP A 278 -6.58 -0.57 -7.38
CA ASP A 278 -7.35 -1.81 -7.48
C ASP A 278 -6.72 -2.94 -6.69
N ARG A 279 -5.38 -3.04 -6.71
CA ARG A 279 -4.66 -3.95 -5.82
C ARG A 279 -4.96 -3.65 -4.35
N PHE A 280 -4.87 -2.38 -3.94
CA PHE A 280 -5.18 -1.98 -2.57
C PHE A 280 -6.65 -2.28 -2.21
N ASN A 281 -7.60 -2.09 -3.13
CA ASN A 281 -9.00 -2.41 -2.91
C ASN A 281 -9.25 -3.92 -2.82
N SER A 282 -8.52 -4.73 -3.60
CA SER A 282 -8.55 -6.19 -3.49
C SER A 282 -8.03 -6.65 -2.12
N ASP A 283 -6.94 -6.05 -1.66
CA ASP A 283 -6.34 -6.26 -0.35
C ASP A 283 -7.31 -5.86 0.79
N LEU A 284 -7.99 -4.70 0.66
CA LEU A 284 -9.02 -4.20 1.57
C LEU A 284 -10.27 -5.08 1.63
N ALA A 285 -10.62 -5.73 0.51
CA ALA A 285 -11.78 -6.59 0.39
C ALA A 285 -11.52 -8.04 0.82
N SER A 286 -10.27 -8.41 1.13
CA SER A 286 -9.91 -9.77 1.50
C SER A 286 -10.51 -10.18 2.85
N ASP A 287 -11.19 -11.33 2.89
CA ASP A 287 -11.81 -11.88 4.11
C ASP A 287 -10.78 -12.44 5.10
N SER A 288 -9.55 -12.68 4.63
CA SER A 288 -8.41 -12.96 5.50
C SER A 288 -8.12 -11.70 6.30
N LYS A 289 -8.74 -11.58 7.48
CA LYS A 289 -8.45 -10.48 8.40
C LYS A 289 -6.94 -10.47 8.60
N PRO A 290 -6.21 -9.46 8.09
CA PRO A 290 -4.82 -9.33 8.48
C PRO A 290 -4.80 -9.24 10.01
N THR A 291 -3.80 -9.85 10.66
CA THR A 291 -3.59 -9.58 12.08
C THR A 291 -3.19 -8.11 12.17
N ILE A 292 -4.19 -7.25 12.37
CA ILE A 292 -4.00 -5.81 12.38
C ILE A 292 -3.03 -5.49 13.51
N ASN A 293 -2.06 -4.64 13.20
CA ASN A 293 -1.06 -4.21 14.14
C ASN A 293 -1.72 -3.55 15.37
N GLU A 294 -1.43 -4.07 16.55
CA GLU A 294 -2.00 -3.61 17.82
C GLU A 294 -1.82 -2.10 18.03
N TYR A 295 -0.69 -1.55 17.58
CA TYR A 295 -0.40 -0.11 17.66
C TYR A 295 -1.39 0.75 16.86
N PHE A 296 -1.95 0.26 15.74
CA PHE A 296 -2.79 1.12 14.89
C PHE A 296 -4.22 1.31 15.43
N LEU A 297 -4.80 0.32 16.13
CA LEU A 297 -6.22 0.33 16.53
C LEU A 297 -6.50 0.24 18.03
N ASN A 298 -5.55 -0.17 18.89
CA ASN A 298 -5.89 -0.53 20.28
C ASN A 298 -6.13 0.65 21.23
N LYS A 299 -5.63 1.86 20.91
CA LYS A 299 -5.69 3.02 21.82
C LYS A 299 -6.87 3.96 21.52
N ARG A 300 -8.05 3.41 21.22
CA ARG A 300 -9.22 4.18 20.73
C ARG A 300 -10.41 4.11 21.67
N ASP A 301 -11.19 5.19 21.64
CA ASP A 301 -12.47 5.27 22.32
C ASP A 301 -13.59 5.51 21.28
N ALA A 302 -14.36 4.45 21.04
CA ALA A 302 -15.44 4.47 20.05
C ALA A 302 -16.59 5.44 20.42
N GLU A 303 -16.70 5.84 21.69
CA GLU A 303 -17.72 6.79 22.14
C GLU A 303 -17.36 8.25 21.78
N LEU A 304 -16.08 8.52 21.57
CA LEU A 304 -15.57 9.85 21.19
C LEU A 304 -15.49 10.06 19.67
N GLU A 305 -15.52 8.98 18.89
CA GLU A 305 -15.33 9.00 17.44
C GLU A 305 -16.59 9.50 16.70
N PRO A 306 -16.47 10.51 15.82
CA PRO A 306 -17.51 10.83 14.85
C PRO A 306 -17.85 9.63 13.97
N VAL A 307 -19.12 9.49 13.63
CA VAL A 307 -19.59 8.46 12.70
C VAL A 307 -18.84 8.57 11.36
N GLY A 308 -18.38 7.43 10.84
CA GLY A 308 -17.59 7.32 9.62
C GLY A 308 -16.07 7.30 9.85
N LEU A 309 -15.59 7.83 10.99
CA LEU A 309 -14.16 7.93 11.26
C LEU A 309 -13.50 6.56 11.53
N ALA A 310 -14.24 5.65 12.17
CA ALA A 310 -13.83 4.26 12.36
C ALA A 310 -13.46 3.56 11.04
N ARG A 311 -14.15 3.89 9.94
CA ARG A 311 -13.86 3.29 8.63
C ARG A 311 -12.58 3.84 8.01
N ILE A 312 -12.37 5.16 8.09
CA ILE A 312 -11.12 5.82 7.66
C ILE A 312 -9.93 5.14 8.34
N GLN A 313 -10.04 4.90 9.64
CA GLN A 313 -8.99 4.24 10.39
C GLN A 313 -8.84 2.76 10.04
N GLY A 314 -9.94 2.04 9.81
CA GLY A 314 -9.90 0.66 9.33
C GLY A 314 -9.17 0.51 7.98
N ILE A 315 -9.35 1.46 7.06
CA ILE A 315 -8.60 1.51 5.80
C ILE A 315 -7.11 1.76 6.09
N GLY A 316 -6.79 2.69 6.99
CA GLY A 316 -5.41 2.96 7.42
C GLY A 316 -4.72 1.75 8.05
N ALA A 317 -5.44 0.97 8.85
CA ALA A 317 -4.93 -0.25 9.48
C ALA A 317 -4.56 -1.34 8.47
N VAL A 318 -5.38 -1.50 7.43
CA VAL A 318 -5.07 -2.40 6.31
C VAL A 318 -3.82 -1.92 5.57
N ALA A 319 -3.73 -0.62 5.29
CA ALA A 319 -2.53 -0.03 4.68
C ALA A 319 -1.27 -0.26 5.55
N ASP A 320 -1.34 -0.08 6.88
CA ASP A 320 -0.22 -0.33 7.80
C ASP A 320 0.24 -1.80 7.78
N TYR A 321 -0.70 -2.73 7.76
CA TYR A 321 -0.39 -4.16 7.67
C TYR A 321 0.40 -4.47 6.40
N PHE A 322 -0.10 -4.05 5.23
CA PHE A 322 0.58 -4.34 3.98
C PHE A 322 1.90 -3.56 3.85
N ALA A 323 1.98 -2.35 4.41
CA ALA A 323 3.25 -1.63 4.50
C ALA A 323 4.29 -2.47 5.26
N THR A 324 3.90 -3.07 6.38
CA THR A 324 4.78 -3.92 7.21
C THR A 324 5.13 -5.23 6.51
N ASP A 325 4.19 -5.85 5.79
CA ASP A 325 4.43 -7.07 5.01
C ASP A 325 5.44 -6.83 3.87
N TYR A 326 5.24 -5.78 3.07
CA TYR A 326 6.18 -5.42 2.00
C TYR A 326 7.56 -5.03 2.54
N GLN A 327 7.63 -4.31 3.67
CA GLN A 327 8.90 -4.02 4.35
C GLN A 327 9.61 -5.31 4.76
N SER A 328 8.88 -6.25 5.35
CA SER A 328 9.44 -7.52 5.81
C SER A 328 9.94 -8.38 4.66
N LYS A 329 9.20 -8.44 3.54
CA LYS A 329 9.61 -9.12 2.31
C LYS A 329 10.89 -8.51 1.73
N TRP A 330 10.94 -7.18 1.63
CA TRP A 330 12.11 -6.44 1.17
C TRP A 330 13.33 -6.69 2.07
N GLN A 331 13.18 -6.52 3.38
CA GLN A 331 14.27 -6.69 4.33
C GLN A 331 14.82 -8.12 4.36
N ARG A 332 13.94 -9.14 4.37
CA ARG A 332 14.35 -10.56 4.32
C ARG A 332 14.96 -10.96 2.99
N LEU A 333 14.64 -10.27 1.90
CA LEU A 333 15.32 -10.47 0.62
C LEU A 333 16.75 -9.97 0.68
N VAL A 334 16.98 -8.77 1.22
CA VAL A 334 18.32 -8.18 1.31
C VAL A 334 19.18 -8.93 2.33
N LEU A 335 18.71 -9.07 3.57
CA LEU A 335 19.44 -9.74 4.66
C LEU A 335 18.50 -10.39 5.70
N ALA A 336 17.84 -9.58 6.53
CA ALA A 336 16.90 -9.98 7.57
C ALA A 336 16.09 -8.76 7.99
N THR A 337 14.99 -8.97 8.71
CA THR A 337 14.22 -7.83 9.26
C THR A 337 15.04 -7.08 10.31
N THR A 338 14.83 -5.77 10.46
CA THR A 338 15.51 -4.98 11.49
C THR A 338 15.27 -5.56 12.89
N LYS A 339 14.06 -6.05 13.16
CA LYS A 339 13.72 -6.74 14.41
C LYS A 339 14.57 -7.99 14.62
N GLU A 340 14.66 -8.89 13.62
CA GLU A 340 15.50 -10.10 13.73
C GLU A 340 16.97 -9.77 14.01
N ILE A 341 17.49 -8.68 13.43
CA ILE A 341 18.88 -8.24 13.62
C ILE A 341 19.08 -7.68 15.04
N ALA A 342 18.17 -6.80 15.50
CA ALA A 342 18.23 -6.24 16.85
C ALA A 342 18.09 -7.32 17.94
N ASP A 343 17.19 -8.30 17.77
CA ASP A 343 16.98 -9.40 18.71
C ASP A 343 18.22 -10.32 18.86
N VAL A 344 19.11 -10.32 17.86
CA VAL A 344 20.39 -11.05 17.89
C VAL A 344 21.45 -10.29 18.69
N GLU A 345 21.48 -8.96 18.58
CA GLU A 345 22.43 -8.11 19.31
C GLU A 345 22.22 -8.20 20.83
N ALA A 346 20.96 -8.27 21.28
CA ALA A 346 20.59 -8.43 22.68
C ALA A 346 21.14 -9.71 23.36
N LYS A 347 21.68 -10.67 22.60
CA LYS A 347 22.20 -11.96 23.10
C LYS A 347 23.72 -11.99 23.31
N GLY A 348 24.41 -10.86 23.11
CA GLY A 348 25.86 -10.73 23.32
C GLY A 348 26.71 -11.08 22.10
N VAL A 349 27.99 -10.68 22.14
CA VAL A 349 28.90 -10.60 20.96
C VAL A 349 29.11 -11.94 20.23
N CYS A 350 29.36 -13.04 20.96
CA CYS A 350 29.60 -14.35 20.32
C CYS A 350 28.32 -14.89 19.64
N CYS A 351 27.17 -14.75 20.29
CA CYS A 351 25.89 -15.13 19.70
C CYS A 351 25.51 -14.23 18.52
N ALA A 352 25.90 -12.96 18.56
CA ALA A 352 25.76 -12.00 17.47
C ALA A 352 26.52 -12.41 16.21
N ILE A 353 27.80 -12.78 16.35
CA ILE A 353 28.62 -13.25 15.21
C ILE A 353 28.03 -14.52 14.59
N ILE A 354 27.65 -15.50 15.43
CA ILE A 354 27.02 -16.74 14.97
C ILE A 354 25.67 -16.43 14.30
N GLY A 355 24.87 -15.53 14.86
CA GLY A 355 23.58 -15.10 14.33
C GLY A 355 23.71 -14.46 12.94
N VAL A 356 24.66 -13.54 12.78
CA VAL A 356 24.92 -12.90 11.47
C VAL A 356 25.51 -13.89 10.47
N ALA A 357 26.36 -14.82 10.90
CA ALA A 357 26.84 -15.89 10.02
C ALA A 357 25.69 -16.75 9.47
N LYS A 358 24.65 -17.03 10.28
CA LYS A 358 23.45 -17.71 9.77
C LYS A 358 22.74 -16.89 8.67
N TYR A 359 22.69 -15.57 8.78
CA TYR A 359 22.10 -14.71 7.75
C TYR A 359 22.96 -14.64 6.47
N LEU A 360 24.28 -14.66 6.62
CA LEU A 360 25.24 -14.61 5.51
C LEU A 360 25.36 -15.94 4.74
N PHE A 361 25.31 -17.08 5.44
CA PHE A 361 25.65 -18.36 4.82
C PHE A 361 24.48 -19.34 4.68
N LEU A 362 23.47 -19.27 5.57
CA LEU A 362 22.37 -20.25 5.59
C LEU A 362 21.06 -19.70 5.00
N ARG A 363 20.79 -18.40 5.15
CA ARG A 363 19.61 -17.80 4.51
C ARG A 363 19.86 -17.56 3.02
N ARG A 364 18.78 -17.57 2.23
CA ARG A 364 18.81 -17.33 0.77
C ARG A 364 18.51 -15.86 0.47
N THR A 365 19.43 -14.96 0.82
CA THR A 365 19.31 -13.50 0.70
C THR A 365 20.18 -12.97 -0.45
N LEU A 366 19.99 -11.72 -0.88
CA LEU A 366 20.85 -11.10 -1.88
C LEU A 366 22.29 -10.99 -1.39
N VAL A 367 22.47 -10.61 -0.12
CA VAL A 367 23.80 -10.54 0.50
C VAL A 367 24.44 -11.93 0.56
N SER A 368 23.71 -12.97 0.96
CA SER A 368 24.27 -14.32 1.02
C SER A 368 24.74 -14.80 -0.35
N PHE A 369 23.93 -14.61 -1.40
CA PHE A 369 24.31 -15.02 -2.74
C PHE A 369 25.47 -14.19 -3.30
N GLY A 370 25.54 -12.90 -2.96
CA GLY A 370 26.69 -12.06 -3.28
C GLY A 370 27.97 -12.53 -2.60
N VAL A 371 27.91 -12.90 -1.33
CA VAL A 371 29.04 -13.48 -0.60
C VAL A 371 29.43 -14.84 -1.19
N TRP A 372 28.49 -15.74 -1.46
CA TRP A 372 28.78 -17.02 -2.12
C TRP A 372 29.43 -16.82 -3.49
N ALA A 373 28.95 -15.88 -4.30
CA ALA A 373 29.57 -15.55 -5.58
C ALA A 373 31.00 -15.02 -5.40
N ALA A 374 31.23 -14.09 -4.47
CA ALA A 374 32.56 -13.56 -4.19
C ALA A 374 33.53 -14.66 -3.71
N LEU A 375 33.07 -15.54 -2.82
CA LEU A 375 33.85 -16.67 -2.32
C LEU A 375 34.18 -17.67 -3.43
N SER A 376 33.22 -18.02 -4.29
CA SER A 376 33.46 -18.92 -5.41
C SER A 376 34.38 -18.33 -6.46
N LEU A 377 34.29 -17.02 -6.71
CA LEU A 377 35.20 -16.32 -7.63
C LEU A 377 36.63 -16.26 -7.06
N ALA A 378 36.78 -15.93 -5.77
CA ALA A 378 38.07 -15.93 -5.09
C ALA A 378 38.68 -17.34 -5.05
N ALA A 379 37.86 -18.36 -4.78
CA ALA A 379 38.31 -19.74 -4.79
C ALA A 379 38.73 -20.19 -6.20
N PHE A 380 37.96 -19.81 -7.23
CA PHE A 380 38.28 -20.06 -8.62
C PHE A 380 39.59 -19.39 -9.05
N SER A 381 39.82 -18.12 -8.68
CA SER A 381 41.04 -17.41 -9.08
C SER A 381 42.29 -17.92 -8.36
N GLU A 382 42.17 -18.31 -7.09
CA GLU A 382 43.32 -18.67 -6.26
C GLU A 382 43.67 -20.16 -6.28
N PHE A 383 42.70 -21.05 -6.47
CA PHE A 383 42.92 -22.50 -6.34
C PHE A 383 42.77 -23.28 -7.65
N SER A 384 42.51 -22.62 -8.79
CA SER A 384 42.40 -23.27 -10.10
C SER A 384 43.69 -23.98 -10.52
N GLY A 385 44.86 -23.38 -10.27
CA GLY A 385 46.16 -23.92 -10.68
C GLY A 385 46.63 -25.19 -9.94
N GLY A 386 45.81 -25.78 -9.05
CA GLY A 386 46.13 -26.97 -8.27
C GLY A 386 47.11 -26.72 -7.11
N CYS A 387 47.34 -27.75 -6.29
CA CYS A 387 48.29 -27.71 -5.18
C CYS A 387 49.46 -28.67 -5.45
N LYS A 388 50.64 -28.37 -4.93
CA LYS A 388 51.73 -29.34 -4.91
C LYS A 388 51.48 -30.39 -3.81
N ALA A 389 52.05 -31.58 -3.99
CA ALA A 389 51.85 -32.70 -3.06
C ALA A 389 52.47 -32.46 -1.66
N ASP A 390 53.40 -31.52 -1.56
CA ASP A 390 54.11 -31.10 -0.35
C ASP A 390 53.46 -29.89 0.36
N ASP A 391 52.31 -29.41 -0.11
CA ASP A 391 51.62 -28.26 0.49
C ASP A 391 50.90 -28.64 1.80
N TYR A 392 51.25 -27.95 2.89
CA TYR A 392 50.67 -28.15 4.24
C TYR A 392 49.15 -27.93 4.34
N PHE A 393 48.55 -27.22 3.38
CA PHE A 393 47.11 -26.93 3.32
C PHE A 393 46.44 -27.54 2.08
N ALA A 394 47.05 -28.53 1.45
CA ALA A 394 46.39 -29.28 0.38
C ALA A 394 45.10 -29.92 0.92
N PHE A 395 43.95 -29.46 0.44
CA PHE A 395 42.70 -30.15 0.72
C PHE A 395 42.67 -31.49 -0.03
N LEU A 396 41.83 -32.41 0.44
CA LEU A 396 41.70 -33.76 -0.13
C LEU A 396 41.47 -33.71 -1.65
N GLY A 397 42.48 -34.14 -2.41
CA GLY A 397 42.41 -34.28 -3.87
C GLY A 397 43.04 -33.14 -4.69
N CYS A 398 43.43 -32.01 -4.08
CA CYS A 398 44.01 -30.85 -4.80
C CYS A 398 45.25 -31.19 -5.64
N ALA A 399 46.07 -32.13 -5.14
CA ALA A 399 47.31 -32.54 -5.78
C ALA A 399 47.10 -33.52 -6.96
N SER A 400 45.86 -33.95 -7.22
CA SER A 400 45.57 -34.81 -8.37
C SER A 400 45.34 -33.98 -9.63
N LYS A 401 45.90 -34.40 -10.76
CA LYS A 401 45.62 -33.78 -12.08
C LYS A 401 44.15 -33.83 -12.49
N HIS A 402 43.34 -34.66 -11.82
CA HIS A 402 41.90 -34.75 -12.05
C HIS A 402 41.12 -33.65 -11.32
N TRP A 403 41.74 -32.92 -10.40
CA TRP A 403 41.08 -31.90 -9.58
C TRP A 403 40.76 -30.63 -10.36
N GLU A 404 41.76 -30.09 -11.06
CA GLU A 404 41.76 -28.80 -11.75
C GLU A 404 40.49 -28.58 -12.60
N PRO A 405 40.15 -29.44 -13.58
CA PRO A 405 38.97 -29.21 -14.42
C PRO A 405 37.64 -29.30 -13.66
N TRP A 406 37.55 -30.14 -12.61
CA TRP A 406 36.32 -30.28 -11.84
C TRP A 406 36.11 -29.11 -10.89
N PHE A 407 37.17 -28.64 -10.24
CA PHE A 407 37.07 -27.52 -9.30
C PHE A 407 36.78 -26.19 -10.01
N GLU A 408 37.41 -25.96 -11.16
CA GLU A 408 37.10 -24.83 -12.01
C GLU A 408 35.62 -24.82 -12.41
N LEU A 409 35.12 -25.96 -12.91
CA LEU A 409 33.74 -26.13 -13.33
C LEU A 409 32.76 -25.91 -12.16
N VAL A 410 33.03 -26.52 -11.01
CA VAL A 410 32.18 -26.41 -9.81
C VAL A 410 32.17 -24.99 -9.26
N SER A 411 33.33 -24.35 -9.13
CA SER A 411 33.42 -22.97 -8.61
C SER A 411 32.74 -21.97 -9.55
N ALA A 412 32.95 -22.10 -10.86
CA ALA A 412 32.24 -21.30 -11.86
C ALA A 412 30.72 -21.57 -11.81
N ALA A 413 30.30 -22.84 -11.68
CA ALA A 413 28.90 -23.19 -11.59
C ALA A 413 28.23 -22.58 -10.33
N ILE A 414 28.90 -22.60 -9.17
CA ILE A 414 28.39 -21.98 -7.94
C ILE A 414 28.31 -20.46 -8.10
N TYR A 415 29.33 -19.83 -8.69
CA TYR A 415 29.35 -18.40 -8.98
C TYR A 415 28.15 -17.98 -9.86
N PHE A 416 28.01 -18.58 -11.04
CA PHE A 416 26.93 -18.24 -11.96
C PHE A 416 25.54 -18.59 -11.40
N SER A 417 25.40 -19.72 -10.71
CA SER A 417 24.13 -20.11 -10.08
C SER A 417 23.72 -19.14 -8.97
N SER A 418 24.67 -18.70 -8.14
CA SER A 418 24.42 -17.75 -7.05
C SER A 418 23.96 -16.40 -7.62
N LEU A 419 24.64 -15.90 -8.65
CA LEU A 419 24.23 -14.67 -9.34
C LEU A 419 22.87 -14.80 -10.03
N ALA A 420 22.61 -15.93 -10.71
CA ALA A 420 21.33 -16.16 -11.38
C ALA A 420 20.15 -16.21 -10.39
N VAL A 421 20.33 -16.86 -9.24
CA VAL A 421 19.31 -16.92 -8.19
C VAL A 421 19.12 -15.55 -7.52
N ALA A 422 20.21 -14.84 -7.20
CA ALA A 422 20.15 -13.49 -6.65
C ALA A 422 19.38 -12.55 -7.60
N TRP A 423 19.75 -12.58 -8.88
CA TRP A 423 19.10 -11.78 -9.91
C TRP A 423 17.62 -12.11 -10.07
N LYS A 424 17.26 -13.41 -10.11
CA LYS A 424 15.86 -13.84 -10.18
C LYS A 424 15.05 -13.26 -9.04
N LYS A 425 15.53 -13.39 -7.81
CA LYS A 425 14.83 -12.86 -6.62
C LYS A 425 14.73 -11.34 -6.62
N TYR A 426 15.81 -10.65 -7.01
CA TYR A 426 15.81 -9.20 -7.15
C TYR A 426 14.80 -8.73 -8.21
N ALA A 427 14.75 -9.42 -9.36
CA ALA A 427 13.79 -9.14 -10.41
C ALA A 427 12.34 -9.38 -9.95
N GLU A 428 12.07 -10.44 -9.19
CA GLU A 428 10.74 -10.68 -8.59
C GLU A 428 10.33 -9.52 -7.68
N ALA A 429 11.21 -9.06 -6.79
CA ALA A 429 10.92 -7.92 -5.91
C ALA A 429 10.69 -6.61 -6.68
N LYS A 430 11.46 -6.39 -7.77
CA LYS A 430 11.30 -5.24 -8.65
C LYS A 430 9.99 -5.25 -9.42
N ILE A 431 9.61 -6.39 -9.98
CA ILE A 431 8.32 -6.58 -10.66
C ILE A 431 7.18 -6.32 -9.67
N GLN A 432 7.31 -6.83 -8.45
CA GLN A 432 6.34 -6.64 -7.39
C GLN A 432 6.46 -5.30 -6.65
N LYS A 433 7.40 -4.43 -7.02
CA LYS A 433 7.57 -3.07 -6.49
C LYS A 433 7.56 -3.02 -4.94
N TRP A 434 8.22 -3.96 -4.25
CA TRP A 434 8.10 -4.10 -2.79
C TRP A 434 8.46 -2.82 -2.02
N GLU A 435 9.60 -2.18 -2.30
CA GLU A 435 9.98 -0.92 -1.64
C GLU A 435 8.94 0.18 -1.90
N ALA A 436 8.56 0.38 -3.16
CA ALA A 436 7.61 1.41 -3.56
C ALA A 436 6.23 1.23 -2.91
N ARG A 437 5.71 0.00 -2.86
CA ARG A 437 4.42 -0.29 -2.22
C ARG A 437 4.47 -0.14 -0.72
N HIS A 438 5.57 -0.55 -0.09
CA HIS A 438 5.80 -0.28 1.33
C HIS A 438 5.67 1.22 1.62
N GLN A 439 6.38 2.06 0.86
CA GLN A 439 6.34 3.51 1.06
C GLN A 439 4.95 4.11 0.81
N ASP A 440 4.26 3.69 -0.25
CA ASP A 440 2.90 4.18 -0.55
C ASP A 440 1.89 3.83 0.53
N TYR A 441 1.89 2.57 0.97
CA TYR A 441 0.96 2.11 1.99
C TYR A 441 1.28 2.69 3.36
N ARG A 442 2.56 2.89 3.68
CA ARG A 442 2.97 3.62 4.89
C ARG A 442 2.46 5.06 4.83
N LEU A 443 2.66 5.77 3.71
CA LEU A 443 2.16 7.13 3.55
C LEU A 443 0.63 7.20 3.67
N LEU A 444 -0.09 6.25 3.05
CA LEU A 444 -1.56 6.18 3.14
C LEU A 444 -2.03 5.95 4.58
N ALA A 445 -1.46 4.97 5.27
CA ALA A 445 -1.81 4.60 6.64
C ALA A 445 -1.64 5.78 7.61
N GLU A 446 -0.47 6.39 7.59
CA GLU A 446 -0.12 7.50 8.47
C GLU A 446 -0.90 8.78 8.13
N SER A 447 -1.16 9.03 6.83
CA SER A 447 -2.02 10.15 6.41
C SER A 447 -3.45 9.99 6.93
N LEU A 448 -4.00 8.77 6.90
CA LEU A 448 -5.33 8.48 7.44
C LEU A 448 -5.35 8.58 8.98
N ARG A 449 -4.25 8.24 9.66
CA ARG A 449 -4.08 8.45 11.10
C ARG A 449 -4.03 9.95 11.45
N VAL A 450 -3.32 10.77 10.67
CA VAL A 450 -3.32 12.24 10.85
C VAL A 450 -4.69 12.84 10.53
N LEU A 451 -5.37 12.36 9.49
CA LEU A 451 -6.73 12.78 9.17
C LEU A 451 -7.69 12.47 10.32
N TYR A 452 -7.56 11.28 10.92
CA TYR A 452 -8.30 10.87 12.10
C TYR A 452 -8.11 11.86 13.26
N VAL A 453 -6.87 12.17 13.62
CA VAL A 453 -6.52 13.10 14.71
C VAL A 453 -7.05 14.51 14.45
N ARG A 454 -6.86 15.02 13.24
CA ARG A 454 -7.39 16.33 12.84
C ARG A 454 -8.91 16.39 12.96
N SER A 455 -9.59 15.32 12.54
CA SER A 455 -11.04 15.24 12.59
C SER A 455 -11.55 15.22 14.03
N LEU A 456 -10.89 14.47 14.93
CA LEU A 456 -11.17 14.51 16.37
C LEU A 456 -10.99 15.93 16.96
N LEU A 457 -9.98 16.66 16.51
CA LEU A 457 -9.69 18.03 16.96
C LEU A 457 -10.46 19.11 16.19
N GLY A 458 -11.50 18.74 15.43
CA GLY A 458 -12.40 19.67 14.75
C GLY A 458 -11.85 20.31 13.46
N GLN A 459 -10.73 19.83 12.94
CA GLN A 459 -10.18 20.26 11.65
C GLN A 459 -10.65 19.34 10.53
N THR A 460 -11.50 19.87 9.65
CA THR A 460 -12.14 19.12 8.55
C THR A 460 -11.37 19.21 7.23
N ALA A 461 -10.09 19.59 7.24
CA ALA A 461 -9.30 19.71 6.03
C ALA A 461 -8.69 18.38 5.59
N CYS A 462 -8.83 18.04 4.30
CA CYS A 462 -8.20 16.86 3.70
C CYS A 462 -6.66 16.94 3.76
N VAL A 463 -6.03 15.95 4.41
CA VAL A 463 -4.57 15.79 4.55
C VAL A 463 -3.82 15.74 3.22
N ALA A 464 -4.48 15.32 2.14
CA ALA A 464 -3.87 15.26 0.81
C ALA A 464 -3.45 16.64 0.27
N ARG A 465 -4.01 17.74 0.82
CA ARG A 465 -3.63 19.11 0.46
C ARG A 465 -2.22 19.47 0.94
N ASP A 466 -1.77 18.83 2.01
CA ASP A 466 -0.47 19.09 2.64
C ASP A 466 0.65 18.24 2.05
N LEU A 467 0.29 17.15 1.37
CA LEU A 467 1.24 16.37 0.59
C LEU A 467 1.77 17.23 -0.57
N PRO A 468 3.08 17.18 -0.87
CA PRO A 468 3.67 17.95 -1.97
C PRO A 468 2.92 17.69 -3.27
N ARG A 469 2.94 18.69 -4.17
CA ARG A 469 2.49 18.48 -5.55
C ARG A 469 3.55 17.61 -6.23
N ALA A 470 3.39 16.30 -6.12
CA ALA A 470 4.18 15.38 -6.91
C ALA A 470 3.89 15.65 -8.39
N GLU A 471 4.93 15.56 -9.22
CA GLU A 471 4.74 15.34 -10.66
C GLU A 471 3.76 14.17 -10.86
N PRO A 472 2.98 14.15 -11.95
CA PRO A 472 2.13 13.02 -12.27
C PRO A 472 3.04 11.79 -12.41
N THR A 473 3.08 10.99 -11.35
CA THR A 473 3.90 9.80 -11.22
C THR A 473 3.01 8.66 -10.77
N ALA A 474 3.49 7.43 -10.91
CA ALA A 474 2.80 6.25 -10.40
C ALA A 474 2.43 6.38 -8.91
N SER A 475 3.23 7.11 -8.12
CA SER A 475 3.00 7.31 -6.67
C SER A 475 1.87 8.28 -6.33
N GLY A 476 1.36 9.03 -7.32
CA GLY A 476 0.28 10.00 -7.14
C GLY A 476 -1.05 9.39 -6.68
N TRP A 477 -1.21 8.06 -6.80
CA TRP A 477 -2.43 7.37 -6.40
C TRP A 477 -2.74 7.53 -4.92
N VAL A 478 -1.74 7.60 -4.02
CA VAL A 478 -1.98 7.75 -2.56
C VAL A 478 -2.69 9.08 -2.27
N LYS A 479 -2.22 10.16 -2.89
CA LYS A 479 -2.82 11.49 -2.73
C LYS A 479 -4.25 11.51 -3.29
N LEU A 480 -4.48 10.87 -4.43
CA LEU A 480 -5.81 10.76 -5.04
C LEU A 480 -6.75 9.91 -4.17
N ALA A 481 -6.26 8.78 -3.65
CA ALA A 481 -6.97 7.91 -2.72
C ALA A 481 -7.37 8.64 -1.45
N LEU A 482 -6.48 9.41 -0.82
CA LEU A 482 -6.79 10.22 0.36
C LEU A 482 -7.91 11.24 0.08
N ARG A 483 -7.88 11.90 -1.08
CA ARG A 483 -8.95 12.82 -1.47
C ARG A 483 -10.26 12.08 -1.74
N SER A 484 -10.21 10.95 -2.44
CA SER A 484 -11.35 10.07 -2.71
C SER A 484 -12.00 9.56 -1.44
N ILE A 485 -11.23 9.04 -0.49
CA ILE A 485 -11.71 8.56 0.82
C ILE A 485 -12.34 9.72 1.58
N PHE A 486 -11.66 10.87 1.66
CA PHE A 486 -12.17 12.04 2.36
C PHE A 486 -13.49 12.54 1.78
N HIS A 487 -13.64 12.50 0.45
CA HIS A 487 -14.87 12.92 -0.22
C HIS A 487 -15.99 11.87 -0.10
N ALA A 488 -15.66 10.58 -0.24
CA ALA A 488 -16.62 9.48 -0.28
C ALA A 488 -17.06 8.97 1.10
N GLN A 489 -16.29 9.26 2.16
CA GLN A 489 -16.66 8.90 3.53
C GLN A 489 -17.03 10.18 4.29
N PRO A 490 -18.32 10.57 4.31
CA PRO A 490 -18.74 11.71 5.10
C PRO A 490 -18.53 11.40 6.58
N THR A 491 -18.12 12.41 7.34
CA THR A 491 -17.99 12.36 8.80
C THR A 491 -19.06 13.25 9.43
N MET A 492 -19.65 12.80 10.53
CA MET A 492 -20.62 13.61 11.29
C MET A 492 -19.93 14.68 12.16
N SER A 493 -20.73 15.59 12.71
CA SER A 493 -20.24 16.57 13.67
C SER A 493 -19.63 15.88 14.89
N VAL A 494 -18.60 16.54 15.42
CA VAL A 494 -17.76 15.99 16.47
C VAL A 494 -18.44 16.12 17.83
N SER A 495 -18.24 15.15 18.73
CA SER A 495 -18.79 15.18 20.11
C SER A 495 -18.49 16.50 20.83
N ASN A 496 -19.44 16.99 21.64
CA ASN A 496 -19.31 18.26 22.38
C ASN A 496 -18.24 18.20 23.49
N ASN A 497 -17.76 17.02 23.89
CA ASN A 497 -16.74 16.90 24.95
C ASN A 497 -15.32 17.12 24.40
N GLU A 498 -14.92 18.38 24.27
CA GLU A 498 -13.60 18.77 23.74
C GLU A 498 -12.42 18.19 24.53
N ALA A 499 -12.48 18.21 25.87
CA ALA A 499 -11.40 17.69 26.72
C ALA A 499 -11.16 16.19 26.50
N ALA A 500 -12.23 15.40 26.38
CA ALA A 500 -12.11 13.97 26.09
C ALA A 500 -11.52 13.72 24.69
N ARG A 501 -11.88 14.55 23.69
CA ARG A 501 -11.31 14.44 22.34
C ARG A 501 -9.82 14.76 22.30
N ILE A 502 -9.38 15.77 23.05
CA ILE A 502 -7.97 16.10 23.19
C ILE A 502 -7.21 14.94 23.82
N ALA A 503 -7.73 14.38 24.92
CA ALA A 503 -7.14 13.22 25.59
C ALA A 503 -7.10 11.98 24.67
N GLY A 504 -8.18 11.72 23.92
CA GLY A 504 -8.27 10.66 22.94
C GLY A 504 -7.23 10.83 21.82
N ALA A 505 -7.14 12.03 21.23
CA ALA A 505 -6.17 12.36 20.19
C ALA A 505 -4.72 12.21 20.68
N LYS A 506 -4.44 12.63 21.91
CA LYS A 506 -3.11 12.45 22.54
C LYS A 506 -2.77 10.98 22.69
N THR A 507 -3.68 10.18 23.26
CA THR A 507 -3.47 8.76 23.53
C THR A 507 -3.30 7.95 22.24
N CYS A 508 -4.16 8.18 21.24
CA CYS A 508 -4.18 7.39 20.01
C CYS A 508 -3.09 7.78 19.00
N PHE A 509 -2.48 8.95 19.15
CA PHE A 509 -1.47 9.45 18.21
C PHE A 509 -0.18 9.86 18.90
N ILE A 510 -0.18 10.84 19.80
CA ILE A 510 1.06 11.33 20.40
C ILE A 510 1.76 10.23 21.19
N ASP A 511 1.07 9.62 22.15
CA ASP A 511 1.68 8.61 23.02
C ASP A 511 2.01 7.33 22.23
N ASP A 512 1.15 6.94 21.29
CA ASP A 512 1.40 5.82 20.38
C ASP A 512 2.63 6.04 19.49
N GLN A 513 2.74 7.22 18.88
CA GLN A 513 3.88 7.54 18.03
C GLN A 513 5.16 7.71 18.85
N LEU A 514 5.11 8.23 20.07
CA LEU A 514 6.28 8.29 20.96
C LEU A 514 6.79 6.88 21.30
N ASP A 515 5.90 5.98 21.71
CA ASP A 515 6.23 4.58 21.98
C ASP A 515 6.85 3.91 20.75
N TYR A 516 6.24 4.11 19.58
CA TYR A 516 6.73 3.57 18.32
C TYR A 516 8.10 4.13 17.93
N HIS A 517 8.29 5.46 17.98
CA HIS A 517 9.53 6.12 17.60
C HIS A 517 10.70 5.71 18.51
N ARG A 518 10.44 5.59 19.81
CA ARG A 518 11.45 5.12 20.76
C ARG A 518 11.81 3.66 20.51
N VAL A 519 10.85 2.76 20.71
CA VAL A 519 11.12 1.32 20.82
C VAL A 519 11.26 0.64 19.46
N ASN A 520 10.32 0.90 18.54
CA ASN A 520 10.23 0.15 17.29
C ASN A 520 11.14 0.74 16.21
N LEU A 521 11.49 2.01 16.33
CA LEU A 521 12.11 2.80 15.28
C LEU A 521 13.58 3.14 15.62
N ILE A 522 13.84 3.93 16.66
CA ILE A 522 15.19 4.38 17.04
C ILE A 522 15.99 3.20 17.62
N ASP A 523 15.57 2.67 18.78
CA ASP A 523 16.34 1.67 19.53
C ASP A 523 16.69 0.44 18.67
N ARG A 524 15.72 -0.05 17.88
CA ARG A 524 15.93 -1.20 16.98
C ARG A 524 16.92 -0.92 15.85
N ARG A 525 16.91 0.28 15.27
CA ARG A 525 17.81 0.63 14.18
C ARG A 525 19.21 0.86 14.70
N GLU A 526 19.36 1.52 15.84
CA GLU A 526 20.67 1.68 16.48
C GLU A 526 21.29 0.32 16.84
N SER A 527 20.51 -0.57 17.44
CA SER A 527 20.91 -1.96 17.73
C SER A 527 21.35 -2.70 16.47
N ALA A 528 20.58 -2.57 15.38
CA ALA A 528 20.91 -3.19 14.10
C ALA A 528 22.17 -2.59 13.45
N ILE A 529 22.32 -1.27 13.48
CA ILE A 529 23.52 -0.56 12.99
C ILE A 529 24.75 -1.00 13.79
N ALA A 530 24.65 -1.06 15.12
CA ALA A 530 25.74 -1.47 16.01
C ALA A 530 26.21 -2.89 15.69
N LEU A 531 25.28 -3.83 15.53
CA LEU A 531 25.59 -5.22 15.18
C LEU A 531 26.25 -5.32 13.79
N ILE A 532 25.64 -4.74 12.76
CA ILE A 532 26.16 -4.81 11.38
C ILE A 532 27.52 -4.11 11.26
N SER A 533 27.71 -2.98 11.95
CA SER A 533 29.00 -2.27 12.00
C SER A 533 30.06 -3.06 12.77
N CYS A 534 29.68 -3.78 13.84
CA CYS A 534 30.59 -4.67 14.56
C CYS A 534 31.10 -5.78 13.64
N VAL A 535 30.21 -6.48 12.94
CA VAL A 535 30.58 -7.54 11.99
C VAL A 535 31.43 -6.98 10.84
N GLY A 536 31.05 -5.82 10.30
CA GLY A 536 31.85 -5.14 9.27
C GLY A 536 33.27 -4.82 9.74
N ARG A 537 33.45 -4.34 10.97
CA ARG A 537 34.78 -4.07 11.55
C ARG A 537 35.63 -5.32 11.68
N TRP A 538 35.05 -6.44 12.12
CA TRP A 538 35.77 -7.72 12.20
C TRP A 538 36.17 -8.25 10.82
N ALA A 539 35.29 -8.14 9.82
CA ALA A 539 35.61 -8.52 8.44
C ALA A 539 36.73 -7.65 7.86
N PHE A 540 36.73 -6.35 8.14
CA PHE A 540 37.81 -5.44 7.73
C PHE A 540 39.12 -5.71 8.47
N LEU A 541 39.08 -6.03 9.77
CA LEU A 541 40.25 -6.43 10.53
C LEU A 541 40.87 -7.71 9.96
N LEU A 542 40.05 -8.69 9.60
CA LEU A 542 40.50 -9.91 8.92
C LEU A 542 41.21 -9.58 7.60
N PHE A 543 40.64 -8.69 6.79
CA PHE A 543 41.27 -8.18 5.57
C PHE A 543 42.63 -7.52 5.86
N ALA A 544 42.72 -6.66 6.86
CA ALA A 544 43.95 -5.96 7.21
C ALA A 544 45.04 -6.92 7.72
N LEU A 545 44.66 -7.90 8.56
CA LEU A 545 45.58 -8.94 9.03
C LEU A 545 46.07 -9.82 7.88
N ALA A 546 45.18 -10.18 6.95
CA ALA A 546 45.56 -10.89 5.73
C ALA A 546 46.54 -10.06 4.89
N LEU A 547 46.29 -8.77 4.69
CA LEU A 547 47.20 -7.89 3.96
C LEU A 547 48.59 -7.81 4.61
N ILE A 548 48.66 -7.73 5.93
CA ILE A 548 49.93 -7.75 6.69
C ILE A 548 50.64 -9.10 6.50
N ALA A 549 49.91 -10.21 6.62
CA ALA A 549 50.45 -11.54 6.40
C ALA A 549 50.98 -11.72 4.95
N LEU A 550 50.29 -11.15 3.97
CA LEU A 550 50.72 -11.15 2.57
C LEU A 550 52.03 -10.39 2.41
N PHE A 551 52.13 -9.19 2.98
CA PHE A 551 53.33 -8.37 2.94
C PHE A 551 54.55 -9.11 3.52
N PHE A 552 54.41 -9.72 4.70
CA PHE A 552 55.48 -10.50 5.31
C PHE A 552 55.82 -11.77 4.50
N SER A 553 54.83 -12.39 3.88
CA SER A 553 55.04 -13.57 3.01
C SER A 553 55.83 -13.20 1.75
N VAL A 554 55.52 -12.07 1.12
CA VAL A 554 56.25 -11.55 -0.04
C VAL A 554 57.68 -11.14 0.35
N LEU A 555 57.84 -10.47 1.51
CA LEU A 555 59.16 -10.09 2.02
C LEU A 555 60.01 -11.33 2.35
N TYR A 556 59.42 -12.34 2.99
CA TYR A 556 60.10 -13.60 3.30
C TYR A 556 60.53 -14.32 2.01
N LYS A 557 59.68 -14.33 0.97
CA LYS A 557 60.03 -14.87 -0.35
C LYS A 557 61.15 -14.09 -1.04
N PHE A 558 61.24 -12.78 -0.81
CA PHE A 558 62.35 -12.00 -1.33
C PHE A 558 63.70 -12.40 -0.69
N PHE A 559 63.67 -12.81 0.59
CA PHE A 559 64.87 -13.23 1.33
C PHE A 559 65.16 -14.73 1.28
N THR A 560 64.17 -15.55 0.93
CA THR A 560 64.29 -17.02 0.90
C THR A 560 63.68 -17.54 -0.41
N ASP A 561 64.40 -18.38 -1.15
CA ASP A 561 63.91 -19.04 -2.38
C ASP A 561 62.79 -20.09 -2.11
N SER A 562 62.09 -19.98 -0.98
CA SER A 562 61.07 -20.91 -0.54
C SER A 562 59.70 -20.54 -1.12
N HIS A 563 59.17 -21.40 -1.98
CA HIS A 563 57.79 -21.34 -2.44
C HIS A 563 56.87 -21.96 -1.40
N SER A 564 56.05 -21.17 -0.72
CA SER A 564 54.99 -21.73 0.14
C SER A 564 53.62 -21.14 -0.20
N MET A 565 52.60 -21.99 -0.08
CA MET A 565 51.17 -21.79 -0.33
C MET A 565 50.37 -20.87 0.64
N PRO A 566 50.89 -20.29 1.75
CA PRO A 566 50.12 -19.36 2.59
C PRO A 566 49.52 -18.17 1.84
N ILE A 567 50.13 -17.77 0.72
CA ILE A 567 49.69 -16.61 -0.07
C ILE A 567 48.27 -16.76 -0.60
N HIS A 568 47.87 -17.93 -1.13
CA HIS A 568 46.54 -18.12 -1.71
C HIS A 568 45.43 -18.06 -0.65
N TRP A 569 45.65 -18.67 0.52
CA TRP A 569 44.73 -18.57 1.65
C TRP A 569 44.62 -17.14 2.19
N VAL A 570 45.74 -16.42 2.24
CA VAL A 570 45.77 -15.02 2.63
C VAL A 570 44.99 -14.16 1.63
N LEU A 571 45.17 -14.35 0.32
CA LEU A 571 44.41 -13.65 -0.72
C LEU A 571 42.91 -13.98 -0.66
N PHE A 572 42.56 -15.24 -0.45
CA PHE A 572 41.17 -15.66 -0.26
C PHE A 572 40.52 -15.00 0.97
N LEU A 573 41.21 -14.99 2.11
CA LEU A 573 40.75 -14.31 3.33
C LEU A 573 40.63 -12.80 3.13
N GLN A 574 41.55 -12.20 2.36
CA GLN A 574 41.50 -10.80 1.99
C GLN A 574 40.24 -10.49 1.16
N LEU A 575 40.00 -11.22 0.07
CA LEU A 575 38.82 -11.05 -0.77
C LEU A 575 37.51 -11.30 -0.01
N THR A 576 37.50 -12.28 0.89
CA THR A 576 36.36 -12.56 1.76
C THR A 576 36.09 -11.42 2.73
N GLY A 577 37.13 -10.93 3.41
CA GLY A 577 37.02 -9.85 4.39
C GLY A 577 36.48 -8.57 3.77
N ILE A 578 37.00 -8.17 2.60
CA ILE A 578 36.53 -6.97 1.90
C ILE A 578 35.11 -7.14 1.35
N ALA A 579 34.75 -8.32 0.84
CA ALA A 579 33.41 -8.60 0.33
C ALA A 579 32.36 -8.54 1.45
N VAL A 580 32.63 -9.17 2.60
CA VAL A 580 31.72 -9.15 3.76
C VAL A 580 31.61 -7.74 4.34
N TRP A 581 32.73 -7.02 4.49
CA TRP A 581 32.72 -5.63 4.96
C TRP A 581 31.89 -4.72 4.05
N GLY A 582 32.15 -4.77 2.73
CA GLY A 582 31.42 -3.99 1.74
C GLY A 582 29.93 -4.31 1.73
N ALA A 583 29.56 -5.60 1.85
CA ALA A 583 28.17 -6.02 1.95
C ALA A 583 27.49 -5.48 3.21
N MET A 584 28.14 -5.52 4.38
CA MET A 584 27.59 -4.98 5.62
C MET A 584 27.36 -3.46 5.55
N ARG A 585 28.33 -2.70 5.02
CA ARG A 585 28.15 -1.26 4.82
C ARG A 585 26.99 -0.99 3.85
N LYS A 586 26.94 -1.76 2.75
CA LYS A 586 25.86 -1.63 1.76
C LYS A 586 24.49 -1.91 2.34
N VAL A 587 24.35 -2.83 3.30
CA VAL A 587 23.07 -3.09 3.99
C VAL A 587 22.59 -1.88 4.77
N ILE A 588 23.48 -1.21 5.53
CA ILE A 588 23.14 0.00 6.28
C ILE A 588 22.65 1.09 5.32
N ASP A 589 23.39 1.32 4.23
CA ASP A 589 23.01 2.29 3.20
C ASP A 589 21.70 1.90 2.49
N THR A 590 21.50 0.60 2.22
CA THR A 590 20.34 0.07 1.48
C THR A 590 19.04 0.23 2.27
N PHE A 591 19.10 0.18 3.60
CA PHE A 591 17.95 0.44 4.45
C PHE A 591 17.87 1.88 4.94
N ALA A 592 18.86 2.72 4.64
CA ALA A 592 18.98 4.10 5.10
C ALA A 592 18.80 4.26 6.62
N TRP A 593 19.20 3.27 7.43
CA TRP A 593 18.90 3.25 8.87
C TRP A 593 19.41 4.49 9.61
N GLU A 594 20.60 4.99 9.27
CA GLU A 594 21.17 6.21 9.86
C GLU A 594 20.25 7.43 9.63
N GLN A 595 19.72 7.58 8.41
CA GLN A 595 18.79 8.67 8.06
C GLN A 595 17.44 8.48 8.75
N GLU A 596 16.95 7.25 8.86
CA GLU A 596 15.68 6.99 9.52
C GLU A 596 15.75 7.19 11.05
N VAL A 597 16.92 6.98 11.68
CA VAL A 597 17.15 7.32 13.10
C VAL A 597 17.12 8.82 13.30
N GLN A 598 17.89 9.60 12.51
CA GLN A 598 17.93 11.06 12.62
C GLN A 598 16.56 11.71 12.45
N ARG A 599 15.78 11.24 11.47
CA ARG A 599 14.39 11.70 11.28
C ARG A 599 13.49 11.28 12.43
N GLY A 600 13.68 10.06 12.93
CA GLY A 600 12.95 9.54 14.08
C GLY A 600 13.14 10.38 15.34
N GLU A 601 14.36 10.83 15.61
CA GLU A 601 14.68 11.74 16.71
C GLU A 601 13.98 13.09 16.56
N LEU A 602 14.07 13.69 15.37
CA LEU A 602 13.43 14.97 15.08
C LEU A 602 11.90 14.92 15.29
N VAL A 603 11.26 13.86 14.79
CA VAL A 603 9.81 13.64 14.99
C VAL A 603 9.50 13.39 16.47
N ARG A 604 10.31 12.57 17.16
CA ARG A 604 10.12 12.27 18.58
C ARG A 604 10.16 13.54 19.43
N ASP A 605 11.10 14.45 19.16
CA ASP A 605 11.25 15.68 19.93
C ASP A 605 10.00 16.59 19.78
N VAL A 606 9.47 16.72 18.55
CA VAL A 606 8.21 17.45 18.30
C VAL A 606 7.01 16.79 19.00
N LEU A 607 6.96 15.45 19.03
CA LEU A 607 5.91 14.71 19.74
C LEU A 607 6.04 14.85 21.27
N LEU A 608 7.25 14.91 21.81
CA LEU A 608 7.51 15.12 23.24
C LEU A 608 7.02 16.51 23.67
N ASP A 609 7.30 17.54 22.88
CA ASP A 609 6.79 18.89 23.14
C ASP A 609 5.25 18.92 23.15
N ALA A 610 4.61 18.23 22.19
CA ALA A 610 3.15 18.11 22.16
C ALA A 610 2.58 17.25 23.30
N SER A 611 3.33 16.28 23.81
CA SER A 611 2.92 15.42 24.93
C SER A 611 2.90 16.16 26.27
N GLN A 612 3.74 17.18 26.45
CA GLN A 612 3.79 17.98 27.68
C GLN A 612 2.57 18.90 27.84
N GLY A 613 1.93 19.28 26.73
CA GLY A 613 0.72 20.11 26.72
C GLY A 613 -0.59 19.32 26.58
N ASN A 614 -1.70 19.98 26.87
CA ASN A 614 -3.05 19.56 26.48
C ASN A 614 -3.66 20.53 25.46
N ASP A 615 -2.81 21.21 24.69
CA ASP A 615 -3.25 22.18 23.69
C ASP A 615 -3.56 21.48 22.35
N PRO A 616 -4.80 21.54 21.84
CA PRO A 616 -5.17 20.96 20.55
C PRO A 616 -4.40 21.59 19.37
N VAL A 617 -3.87 22.81 19.50
CA VAL A 617 -3.01 23.43 18.48
C VAL A 617 -1.66 22.73 18.41
N MET A 618 -1.04 22.43 19.55
CA MET A 618 0.24 21.72 19.62
C MET A 618 0.15 20.30 19.05
N ILE A 619 -0.91 19.55 19.41
CA ILE A 619 -1.14 18.20 18.88
C ILE A 619 -1.32 18.25 17.34
N ARG A 620 -2.09 19.21 16.82
CA ARG A 620 -2.25 19.40 15.37
C ARG A 620 -0.93 19.77 14.69
N SER A 621 -0.18 20.69 15.27
CA SER A 621 1.13 21.08 14.73
C SER A 621 2.10 19.91 14.68
N ALA A 622 2.12 19.05 15.70
CA ALA A 622 2.93 17.84 15.71
C ALA A 622 2.48 16.82 14.65
N ALA A 623 1.18 16.62 14.47
CA ALA A 623 0.62 15.77 13.41
C ALA A 623 0.96 16.30 12.00
N ASP A 624 0.92 17.62 11.81
CA ASP A 624 1.25 18.29 10.57
C ASP A 624 2.75 18.18 10.25
N PHE A 625 3.59 18.33 11.27
CA PHE A 625 5.04 18.13 11.15
C PHE A 625 5.36 16.69 10.76
N PHE A 626 4.78 15.72 11.47
CA PHE A 626 4.92 14.29 11.18
C PHE A 626 4.52 13.95 9.74
N LEU A 627 3.38 14.46 9.28
CA LEU A 627 2.91 14.24 7.91
C LEU A 627 3.88 14.82 6.86
N LYS A 628 4.43 16.02 7.11
CA LYS A 628 5.39 16.67 6.21
C LYS A 628 6.70 15.89 6.12
N ASP A 629 7.23 15.44 7.25
CA ASP A 629 8.44 14.61 7.28
C ASP A 629 8.24 13.29 6.52
N LEU A 630 7.11 12.61 6.76
CA LEU A 630 6.78 11.38 6.06
C LEU A 630 6.62 11.58 4.54
N ALA A 631 5.95 12.67 4.14
CA ALA A 631 5.77 13.01 2.73
C ALA A 631 7.11 13.35 2.04
N ALA A 632 8.01 14.05 2.74
CA ALA A 632 9.35 14.34 2.26
C ALA A 632 10.17 13.05 2.08
N TRP A 633 10.08 12.12 3.02
CA TRP A 633 10.73 10.82 2.93
C TRP A 633 10.23 9.96 1.78
N HIS A 634 8.90 9.89 1.63
CA HIS A 634 8.28 9.19 0.51
C HIS A 634 8.77 9.78 -0.82
N ALA A 635 8.76 11.11 -0.97
CA ALA A 635 9.24 11.79 -2.16
C ALA A 635 10.73 11.50 -2.45
N LEU A 636 11.57 11.48 -1.40
CA LEU A 636 12.98 11.15 -1.51
C LEU A 636 13.18 9.74 -2.07
N HIS A 637 12.55 8.72 -1.48
CA HIS A 637 12.62 7.34 -1.95
C HIS A 637 12.02 7.13 -3.34
N ARG A 638 11.02 7.92 -3.72
CA ARG A 638 10.47 7.87 -5.08
C ARG A 638 11.42 8.47 -6.12
N SER A 639 12.14 9.54 -5.76
CA SER A 639 13.12 10.18 -6.64
C SER A 639 14.42 9.38 -6.76
N ARG A 640 14.81 8.67 -5.69
CA ARG A 640 16.01 7.86 -5.58
C ARG A 640 15.67 6.55 -4.87
N PRO A 641 14.99 5.61 -5.55
CA PRO A 641 14.67 4.32 -4.94
C PRO A 641 15.98 3.67 -4.51
N ILE A 642 16.07 3.21 -3.27
CA ILE A 642 17.34 2.70 -2.75
C ILE A 642 17.77 1.45 -3.53
N GLU A 643 16.79 0.69 -4.03
CA GLU A 643 17.02 -0.39 -4.97
C GLU A 643 17.80 0.03 -6.25
N ALA A 644 17.80 1.30 -6.68
CA ALA A 644 18.59 1.78 -7.83
C ALA A 644 20.07 2.01 -7.47
N ALA A 645 20.41 2.19 -6.19
CA ALA A 645 21.79 2.36 -5.75
C ALA A 645 22.61 1.05 -5.76
N ILE A 646 21.99 -0.09 -6.05
CA ILE A 646 22.65 -1.42 -6.07
C ILE A 646 23.35 -1.68 -7.43
N GLY A 647 23.14 -0.82 -8.44
CA GLY A 647 23.69 -0.97 -9.79
C GLY A 647 24.84 -0.02 -10.16
N GLY A 648 25.52 0.58 -9.19
CA GLY A 648 26.70 1.42 -9.39
C GLY A 648 27.98 0.67 -9.12
#